data_AF-A0A136LLC3-F1
#
_entry.id   AF-A0A136LLC3-F1
#
_cell.length_a   1.000
_cell.length_b   1.000
_cell.length_c   1.000
_cell.angle_alpha   90.00
_cell.angle_beta   90.00
_cell.angle_gamma   90.00
#
_symmetry.space_group_name_H-M   'P 1'
#
loop_
_entity.id
_entity.type
_entity.pdbx_description
1 polymer ?
#
loop_
_entity_poly.entity_id
_entity_poly.type
_entity_poly.pdbx_seq_one_letter_code
_entity_poly.pdbx_strand_id
1 'polypeptide(L)'
;MQLLIRVSVGLLAIAMIAGCSREPEVLVMAATSTPQGAIVPTRAPTLTVEATATLPPTDTTAPTLTPTVTDTADASETPASTDTATPTVTPEEVEETPAASILTPTASTSADDADGDGLSLEQEQAAGTDPNLSDTDLDGLSDGDEITLWGTNPLEIDTDNDLLSDGEEAITYGTSLTLRDSDNDSLSDGDEVQIYNTNPLLRDTDSDSLEDAIEVQIGTDPTLLDTDGDDQPDGIDPSPLINNAQTSTPTITPIPLIDTSGLRYLNSTAFMPASISGAISLGDVVTGSITNEQPFALYSFEAAPGTEINITMEGSTSDGSDFYPRIMVVDPKGREVARTSDYSFDPQVAIRGLTLDEVGAYMIVASRVSGQFGYTSGNYELGVDLNASGGTQTGIISEPINYNDDVTNTIDDEHKQRVYTLQGREGDVITIEMTAQSSDLDPRILISDNLGNPLAINDDDYEARSFDSTIATYTLPRSGYYSIVATRYESEGAYSGPYRLLVQLDSQTPVGEPHAIEAPLDFINSIALRTDLEYYAEFSAGDSVDDDKNEVRLDALLTFYLPPLDADFELGSARLELAPCIERNQGFAALGDLSILEDAYGSLGDNNDFTRPAPGSSLLAQTSSCDVIDITDAVRNAYAEGRSMLQLRLTFRTPTMNGQPDSIAFTPRLILEPAG
;
A
#
# COMPACT_ATOMS: atom_id res chain seq x y z
N MET A 1 -67.68 31.62 27.62
CA MET A 1 -67.92 32.79 28.48
C MET A 1 -66.73 32.91 29.43
N GLN A 2 -65.97 33.99 29.32
CA GLN A 2 -64.92 34.54 30.21
C GLN A 2 -63.68 33.69 30.60
N LEU A 3 -62.60 33.98 29.88
CA LEU A 3 -61.24 34.38 30.33
C LEU A 3 -61.06 34.68 31.82
N LEU A 4 -59.97 34.23 32.45
CA LEU A 4 -59.19 35.06 33.38
C LEU A 4 -57.72 34.59 33.55
N ILE A 5 -56.84 35.60 33.58
CA ILE A 5 -55.37 35.60 33.59
C ILE A 5 -54.82 35.60 35.04
N ARG A 6 -53.62 35.03 35.28
CA ARG A 6 -52.64 35.47 36.29
C ARG A 6 -51.21 35.23 35.76
N VAL A 7 -50.43 36.27 35.43
CA VAL A 7 -49.49 37.11 36.23
C VAL A 7 -48.04 36.57 36.29
N SER A 8 -47.26 37.13 35.37
CA SER A 8 -45.89 37.69 35.32
C SER A 8 -44.81 37.61 36.46
N VAL A 9 -43.55 37.57 35.97
CA VAL A 9 -42.25 38.18 36.38
C VAL A 9 -41.33 37.51 37.44
N GLY A 10 -40.04 37.33 37.06
CA GLY A 10 -38.85 37.50 37.92
C GLY A 10 -37.64 36.67 37.44
N LEU A 11 -36.61 37.23 36.76
CA LEU A 11 -35.34 37.79 37.29
C LEU A 11 -34.50 36.75 38.08
N LEU A 12 -33.16 36.62 38.02
CA LEU A 12 -32.03 37.43 37.59
C LEU A 12 -30.75 36.56 37.71
N ALA A 13 -29.71 36.92 36.97
CA ALA A 13 -28.32 36.45 37.06
C ALA A 13 -27.58 36.88 38.36
N ILE A 14 -26.24 36.62 38.40
CA ILE A 14 -25.14 37.18 39.27
C ILE A 14 -24.73 36.22 40.42
N ALA A 15 -23.47 35.94 40.78
CA ALA A 15 -22.07 36.24 40.35
C ALA A 15 -21.12 35.28 41.14
N MET A 16 -19.83 35.11 40.78
CA MET A 16 -18.66 35.87 41.28
C MET A 16 -17.37 35.09 40.89
N ILE A 17 -16.10 35.54 40.92
CA ILE A 17 -15.30 36.79 40.74
C ILE A 17 -13.83 36.34 40.95
N ALA A 18 -12.88 36.97 40.21
CA ALA A 18 -11.41 37.13 40.44
C ALA A 18 -10.51 35.87 40.37
N GLY A 19 -9.33 35.86 39.74
CA GLY A 19 -8.52 36.87 39.03
C GLY A 19 -7.02 36.62 39.28
N CYS A 20 -6.15 36.65 38.25
CA CYS A 20 -4.78 37.22 38.28
C CYS A 20 -3.99 37.03 36.95
N SER A 21 -3.67 38.18 36.33
CA SER A 21 -2.50 38.62 35.54
C SER A 21 -1.55 37.63 34.81
N ARG A 22 -1.23 37.90 33.54
CA ARG A 22 -0.12 38.77 33.06
C ARG A 22 -0.09 38.86 31.51
N GLU A 23 0.11 40.08 30.99
CA GLU A 23 0.48 40.39 29.60
C GLU A 23 2.00 40.15 29.36
N PRO A 24 2.49 40.27 28.11
CA PRO A 24 2.94 41.59 27.65
C PRO A 24 2.46 42.02 26.25
N GLU A 25 2.41 43.34 26.10
CA GLU A 25 2.19 44.17 24.91
C GLU A 25 3.04 43.79 23.68
N VAL A 26 2.57 44.06 22.46
CA VAL A 26 3.16 45.02 21.51
C VAL A 26 2.17 45.39 20.38
N LEU A 27 1.81 46.68 20.38
CA LEU A 27 1.64 47.65 19.28
C LEU A 27 0.59 47.45 18.16
N VAL A 28 -0.43 48.33 18.26
CA VAL A 28 -1.42 48.71 17.26
C VAL A 28 -0.80 49.51 16.10
N MET A 29 -1.19 49.19 14.86
CA MET A 29 -1.46 50.20 13.83
C MET A 29 -2.68 49.80 12.99
N ALA A 30 -3.78 50.53 13.16
CA ALA A 30 -4.90 50.53 12.24
C ALA A 30 -4.66 51.58 11.15
N ALA A 31 -4.87 51.22 9.89
CA ALA A 31 -5.08 52.18 8.82
C ALA A 31 -6.20 51.67 7.90
N THR A 32 -7.32 52.39 7.97
CA THR A 32 -8.46 52.37 7.06
C THR A 32 -8.05 52.70 5.62
N SER A 33 -8.59 52.00 4.62
CA SER A 33 -9.29 52.60 3.46
C SER A 33 -9.56 51.59 2.33
N THR A 34 -10.84 51.30 2.08
CA THR A 34 -11.38 51.09 0.72
C THR A 34 -11.74 52.45 0.14
N PRO A 35 -11.56 52.72 -1.17
CA PRO A 35 -12.64 52.39 -2.11
C PRO A 35 -12.23 52.02 -3.56
N GLN A 36 -12.98 51.07 -4.12
CA GLN A 36 -13.73 51.19 -5.40
C GLN A 36 -12.97 51.27 -6.74
N GLY A 37 -13.24 50.29 -7.62
CA GLY A 37 -12.89 50.35 -9.05
C GLY A 37 -13.39 49.15 -9.84
N ALA A 38 -14.65 49.18 -10.26
CA ALA A 38 -15.24 48.22 -11.20
C ALA A 38 -14.75 48.49 -12.64
N ILE A 39 -14.31 47.45 -13.36
CA ILE A 39 -14.25 47.45 -14.84
C ILE A 39 -14.48 46.03 -15.37
N VAL A 40 -15.52 45.87 -16.19
CA VAL A 40 -15.84 44.73 -17.09
C VAL A 40 -16.48 45.38 -18.34
N PRO A 41 -16.46 44.82 -19.56
CA PRO A 41 -15.58 43.85 -20.23
C PRO A 41 -15.01 44.40 -21.57
N THR A 42 -14.06 43.72 -22.20
CA THR A 42 -13.94 43.76 -23.68
C THR A 42 -13.67 42.38 -24.26
N ARG A 43 -14.37 42.10 -25.36
CA ARG A 43 -14.50 40.84 -26.11
C ARG A 43 -13.82 40.99 -27.46
N ALA A 44 -13.07 39.98 -27.91
CA ALA A 44 -12.79 39.68 -29.33
C ALA A 44 -11.93 38.38 -29.44
N PRO A 45 -11.87 37.69 -30.59
CA PRO A 45 -12.98 37.12 -31.34
C PRO A 45 -12.75 35.62 -31.68
N THR A 46 -13.85 34.93 -31.93
CA THR A 46 -13.92 33.55 -32.45
C THR A 46 -13.48 33.49 -33.91
N LEU A 47 -12.57 32.56 -34.25
CA LEU A 47 -12.25 32.18 -35.63
C LEU A 47 -12.99 30.89 -35.97
N THR A 48 -14.00 31.00 -36.83
CA THR A 48 -14.67 29.90 -37.50
C THR A 48 -13.95 29.59 -38.82
N VAL A 49 -13.61 28.33 -39.04
CA VAL A 49 -13.27 27.80 -40.37
C VAL A 49 -14.34 26.77 -40.73
N GLU A 50 -15.18 27.14 -41.71
CA GLU A 50 -16.08 26.21 -42.39
C GLU A 50 -15.29 25.46 -43.47
N ALA A 51 -15.41 24.14 -43.52
CA ALA A 51 -15.11 23.36 -44.72
C ALA A 51 -16.30 22.44 -45.02
N THR A 52 -17.01 22.78 -46.09
CA THR A 52 -18.08 22.00 -46.70
C THR A 52 -17.49 21.08 -47.77
N ALA A 53 -17.82 19.79 -47.74
CA ALA A 53 -17.79 18.94 -48.94
C ALA A 53 -18.75 17.74 -48.77
N THR A 54 -19.63 17.57 -49.75
CA THR A 54 -20.67 16.54 -49.87
C THR A 54 -20.29 15.46 -50.89
N LEU A 55 -20.41 14.17 -50.49
CA LEU A 55 -20.80 12.90 -51.16
C LEU A 55 -20.41 12.61 -52.65
N PRO A 56 -20.09 11.34 -53.07
CA PRO A 56 -21.05 10.20 -53.09
C PRO A 56 -20.45 8.76 -52.95
N PRO A 57 -21.25 7.66 -52.96
CA PRO A 57 -20.79 6.29 -52.74
C PRO A 57 -20.42 5.57 -54.05
N THR A 58 -19.53 4.57 -53.99
CA THR A 58 -19.42 3.53 -55.04
C THR A 58 -19.01 2.16 -54.49
N ASP A 59 -19.84 1.20 -54.86
CA ASP A 59 -19.67 -0.26 -54.85
C ASP A 59 -18.66 -0.69 -55.95
N THR A 60 -17.84 -1.71 -55.72
CA THR A 60 -17.63 -2.91 -56.58
C THR A 60 -16.26 -3.62 -56.40
N THR A 61 -16.36 -4.91 -56.09
CA THR A 61 -15.58 -6.08 -56.60
C THR A 61 -14.11 -6.33 -56.21
N ALA A 62 -13.91 -7.57 -55.73
CA ALA A 62 -12.65 -8.31 -55.55
C ALA A 62 -11.86 -8.54 -56.85
N PRO A 63 -10.61 -9.04 -56.76
CA PRO A 63 -10.45 -10.48 -56.91
C PRO A 63 -9.41 -11.15 -55.99
N THR A 64 -9.71 -12.42 -55.76
CA THR A 64 -8.94 -13.52 -55.17
C THR A 64 -7.67 -13.86 -55.94
N LEU A 65 -6.58 -14.21 -55.24
CA LEU A 65 -5.63 -15.25 -55.68
C LEU A 65 -5.15 -16.07 -54.48
N THR A 66 -5.48 -17.35 -54.53
CA THR A 66 -4.95 -18.47 -53.72
C THR A 66 -3.60 -18.93 -54.31
N PRO A 67 -2.75 -19.64 -53.54
CA PRO A 67 -2.71 -21.12 -53.65
C PRO A 67 -2.58 -21.80 -52.27
N THR A 68 -3.39 -22.78 -51.86
CA THR A 68 -3.38 -24.23 -52.19
C THR A 68 -2.01 -24.89 -51.96
N VAL A 69 -1.71 -25.32 -50.72
CA VAL A 69 -1.84 -26.69 -50.15
C VAL A 69 -0.90 -27.72 -50.78
N THR A 70 -0.03 -28.34 -49.98
CA THR A 70 0.00 -29.81 -49.85
C THR A 70 0.56 -30.22 -48.47
N ASP A 71 -0.28 -30.98 -47.77
CA ASP A 71 -0.11 -31.75 -46.54
C ASP A 71 0.81 -32.97 -46.75
N THR A 72 1.62 -33.36 -45.75
CA THR A 72 1.70 -34.77 -45.31
C THR A 72 2.47 -34.95 -43.99
N ALA A 73 1.71 -35.42 -42.98
CA ALA A 73 1.98 -36.54 -42.07
C ALA A 73 3.20 -36.55 -41.11
N ASP A 74 2.87 -36.38 -39.82
CA ASP A 74 3.01 -37.37 -38.71
C ASP A 74 4.23 -38.33 -38.69
N ALA A 75 5.07 -38.19 -37.64
CA ALA A 75 5.36 -39.25 -36.66
C ALA A 75 6.44 -38.83 -35.63
N SER A 76 6.13 -39.07 -34.36
CA SER A 76 7.03 -39.13 -33.21
C SER A 76 8.10 -40.22 -33.35
N GLU A 77 9.35 -39.98 -32.91
CA GLU A 77 10.21 -40.93 -32.16
C GLU A 77 11.62 -40.35 -31.87
N THR A 78 12.00 -40.31 -30.58
CA THR A 78 13.39 -40.36 -30.06
C THR A 78 13.71 -41.85 -29.75
N PRO A 79 14.97 -42.37 -29.65
CA PRO A 79 16.26 -41.67 -29.45
C PRO A 79 17.54 -42.25 -30.14
N ALA A 80 18.66 -41.53 -29.94
CA ALA A 80 20.06 -41.99 -29.80
C ALA A 80 20.97 -42.34 -31.01
N SER A 81 21.98 -41.47 -31.19
CA SER A 81 23.45 -41.72 -31.27
C SER A 81 24.15 -42.23 -32.56
N THR A 82 25.39 -41.74 -32.69
CA THR A 82 26.53 -42.06 -33.61
C THR A 82 26.45 -41.50 -35.04
N ASP A 83 27.47 -40.93 -35.69
CA ASP A 83 28.88 -40.59 -35.42
C ASP A 83 29.40 -39.80 -36.66
N THR A 84 30.41 -38.94 -36.45
CA THR A 84 31.44 -38.39 -37.37
C THR A 84 31.08 -37.63 -38.67
N ALA A 85 31.46 -36.35 -38.76
CA ALA A 85 32.78 -35.93 -39.27
C ALA A 85 32.97 -34.40 -39.31
N THR A 86 34.03 -33.97 -38.64
CA THR A 86 34.65 -32.64 -38.50
C THR A 86 35.35 -32.16 -39.79
N PRO A 87 35.67 -30.85 -39.90
CA PRO A 87 37.09 -30.45 -39.86
C PRO A 87 37.31 -29.26 -38.90
N THR A 88 38.19 -29.38 -37.91
CA THR A 88 39.65 -29.17 -37.91
C THR A 88 40.02 -27.72 -37.61
N VAL A 89 40.27 -27.42 -36.33
CA VAL A 89 41.32 -26.50 -35.88
C VAL A 89 42.02 -27.14 -34.68
N THR A 90 43.34 -27.17 -34.74
CA THR A 90 44.32 -27.83 -33.88
C THR A 90 44.41 -27.23 -32.46
N PRO A 91 44.43 -28.04 -31.39
CA PRO A 91 44.88 -27.63 -30.06
C PRO A 91 46.37 -27.96 -29.88
N GLU A 92 47.15 -27.01 -29.36
CA GLU A 92 48.54 -27.22 -28.96
C GLU A 92 48.59 -27.60 -27.47
N GLU A 93 49.53 -28.49 -27.18
CA GLU A 93 49.56 -29.48 -26.09
C GLU A 93 50.10 -28.90 -24.77
N VAL A 94 49.43 -29.26 -23.67
CA VAL A 94 49.91 -29.08 -22.29
C VAL A 94 50.88 -30.23 -21.98
N GLU A 95 52.17 -29.94 -21.91
CA GLU A 95 53.17 -30.83 -21.29
C GLU A 95 53.50 -30.37 -19.86
N GLU A 96 53.54 -31.35 -18.94
CA GLU A 96 53.87 -31.19 -17.53
C GLU A 96 55.38 -31.07 -17.23
N THR A 97 55.66 -30.36 -16.12
CA THR A 97 56.82 -30.41 -15.19
C THR A 97 58.09 -29.60 -15.54
N PRO A 98 58.90 -29.12 -14.55
CA PRO A 98 58.89 -29.44 -13.11
C PRO A 98 58.93 -28.25 -12.12
N ALA A 99 58.55 -28.58 -10.88
CA ALA A 99 59.06 -28.08 -9.60
C ALA A 99 59.47 -26.59 -9.50
N ALA A 100 58.69 -25.86 -8.69
CA ALA A 100 59.07 -24.61 -8.06
C ALA A 100 60.52 -24.64 -7.57
N SER A 101 61.39 -23.93 -8.30
CA SER A 101 62.69 -23.53 -7.79
C SER A 101 62.44 -22.34 -6.88
N ILE A 102 62.54 -22.60 -5.58
CA ILE A 102 62.54 -21.62 -4.51
C ILE A 102 63.66 -20.61 -4.81
N LEU A 103 63.33 -19.48 -5.43
CA LEU A 103 64.16 -18.29 -5.32
C LEU A 103 63.78 -17.68 -3.99
N THR A 104 64.60 -17.96 -2.99
CA THR A 104 64.59 -17.28 -1.70
C THR A 104 64.57 -15.77 -1.95
N PRO A 105 63.58 -15.00 -1.46
CA PRO A 105 63.81 -13.59 -1.29
C PRO A 105 64.94 -13.50 -0.27
N THR A 106 66.09 -13.00 -0.71
CA THR A 106 67.10 -12.47 0.19
C THR A 106 66.37 -11.45 1.04
N ALA A 107 66.11 -11.82 2.30
CA ALA A 107 65.62 -10.91 3.30
C ALA A 107 66.55 -9.70 3.31
N SER A 108 66.04 -8.61 2.72
CA SER A 108 66.58 -7.28 2.97
C SER A 108 66.55 -7.12 4.47
N THR A 109 67.70 -6.79 5.04
CA THR A 109 67.79 -6.54 6.48
C THR A 109 66.80 -5.43 6.81
N SER A 110 66.00 -5.63 7.87
CA SER A 110 64.89 -4.78 8.36
C SER A 110 65.28 -3.34 8.79
N ALA A 111 66.26 -2.75 8.12
CA ALA A 111 66.77 -1.39 8.32
C ALA A 111 66.72 -0.57 7.03
N ASP A 112 66.49 -1.19 5.86
CA ASP A 112 66.44 -0.52 4.55
C ASP A 112 65.01 -0.41 3.98
N ASP A 113 64.00 -0.91 4.70
CA ASP A 113 62.56 -0.88 4.39
C ASP A 113 61.88 -0.56 5.74
N ALA A 114 61.42 0.68 5.90
CA ALA A 114 61.19 1.28 7.21
C ALA A 114 59.75 1.13 7.71
N ASP A 115 58.77 1.01 6.81
CA ASP A 115 57.37 0.74 7.10
C ASP A 115 56.91 -0.67 6.68
N GLY A 116 57.71 -1.40 5.89
CA GLY A 116 57.49 -2.81 5.58
C GLY A 116 56.55 -3.05 4.40
N ASP A 117 56.43 -2.08 3.48
CA ASP A 117 55.57 -2.15 2.28
C ASP A 117 56.22 -2.93 1.11
N GLY A 118 57.52 -3.24 1.22
CA GLY A 118 58.29 -3.97 0.21
C GLY A 118 59.15 -3.09 -0.70
N LEU A 119 59.17 -1.77 -0.51
CA LEU A 119 60.13 -0.85 -1.11
C LEU A 119 61.33 -0.62 -0.19
N SER A 120 62.49 -0.34 -0.80
CA SER A 120 63.66 0.13 -0.05
C SER A 120 63.71 1.65 -0.01
N LEU A 121 64.43 2.22 0.97
CA LEU A 121 64.67 3.67 1.08
C LEU A 121 65.14 4.35 -0.22
N GLU A 122 65.89 3.64 -1.08
CA GLU A 122 66.32 4.16 -2.39
C GLU A 122 65.18 4.14 -3.43
N GLN A 123 64.32 3.13 -3.38
CA GLN A 123 63.14 3.02 -4.23
C GLN A 123 62.07 4.04 -3.84
N GLU A 124 61.80 4.21 -2.55
CA GLU A 124 60.88 5.23 -2.03
C GLU A 124 61.37 6.64 -2.40
N GLN A 125 62.68 6.92 -2.25
CA GLN A 125 63.26 8.18 -2.70
C GLN A 125 63.12 8.39 -4.22
N ALA A 126 63.16 7.32 -5.01
CA ALA A 126 63.02 7.40 -6.47
C ALA A 126 61.56 7.57 -6.92
N ALA A 127 60.62 6.94 -6.21
CA ALA A 127 59.17 7.08 -6.41
C ALA A 127 58.64 8.42 -5.86
N GLY A 128 59.30 8.97 -4.85
CA GLY A 128 58.90 10.21 -4.17
C GLY A 128 57.99 10.00 -2.96
N THR A 129 57.87 8.76 -2.48
CA THR A 129 56.99 8.34 -1.38
C THR A 129 57.61 8.61 0.00
N ASP A 130 56.81 8.58 1.09
CA ASP A 130 57.32 8.78 2.46
C ASP A 130 57.87 7.47 3.04
N PRO A 131 59.17 7.39 3.36
CA PRO A 131 59.80 6.16 3.84
C PRO A 131 59.32 5.60 5.20
N ASN A 132 58.26 6.14 5.78
CA ASN A 132 57.72 5.69 7.05
C ASN A 132 56.19 5.50 6.99
N LEU A 133 55.61 5.62 5.80
CA LEU A 133 54.20 5.39 5.53
C LEU A 133 54.13 4.37 4.40
N SER A 134 53.63 3.17 4.71
CA SER A 134 53.50 2.09 3.73
C SER A 134 52.54 2.40 2.57
N ASP A 135 51.80 3.50 2.68
CA ASP A 135 50.74 3.99 1.79
C ASP A 135 50.83 5.52 1.91
N THR A 136 51.43 6.17 0.91
CA THR A 136 51.82 7.58 1.00
C THR A 136 50.65 8.53 0.74
N ASP A 137 49.76 8.19 -0.19
CA ASP A 137 48.61 9.03 -0.54
C ASP A 137 47.30 8.65 0.18
N LEU A 138 47.34 7.56 0.96
CA LEU A 138 46.33 7.11 1.91
C LEU A 138 45.04 6.63 1.25
N ASP A 139 45.17 6.01 0.08
CA ASP A 139 44.05 5.48 -0.68
C ASP A 139 43.72 4.02 -0.33
N GLY A 140 44.59 3.36 0.45
CA GLY A 140 44.41 1.98 0.94
C GLY A 140 45.26 0.93 0.22
N LEU A 141 46.03 1.29 -0.81
CA LEU A 141 47.08 0.45 -1.39
C LEU A 141 48.46 0.83 -0.85
N SER A 142 49.37 -0.14 -0.83
CA SER A 142 50.73 0.13 -0.39
C SER A 142 51.58 0.64 -1.55
N ASP A 143 52.50 1.59 -1.31
CA ASP A 143 53.35 2.17 -2.36
C ASP A 143 54.09 1.04 -3.13
N GLY A 144 54.51 0.01 -2.39
CA GLY A 144 55.09 -1.22 -2.93
C GLY A 144 54.17 -2.00 -3.87
N ASP A 145 52.91 -2.22 -3.49
CA ASP A 145 51.93 -2.93 -4.34
C ASP A 145 51.56 -2.10 -5.59
N GLU A 146 51.38 -0.79 -5.44
CA GLU A 146 51.09 0.12 -6.53
C GLU A 146 52.18 0.10 -7.61
N ILE A 147 53.46 0.18 -7.22
CA ILE A 147 54.57 0.15 -8.18
C ILE A 147 54.78 -1.24 -8.78
N THR A 148 54.70 -2.30 -7.95
CA THR A 148 55.19 -3.63 -8.34
C THR A 148 54.13 -4.57 -8.88
N LEU A 149 52.88 -4.43 -8.44
CA LEU A 149 51.77 -5.30 -8.81
C LEU A 149 50.82 -4.61 -9.79
N TRP A 150 50.42 -3.37 -9.50
CA TRP A 150 49.34 -2.69 -10.21
C TRP A 150 49.81 -1.73 -11.31
N GLY A 151 50.99 -1.14 -11.14
CA GLY A 151 51.55 -0.15 -12.08
C GLY A 151 50.92 1.23 -11.98
N THR A 152 50.32 1.57 -10.83
CA THR A 152 49.72 2.87 -10.51
C THR A 152 50.73 3.84 -9.91
N ASN A 153 50.29 5.06 -9.60
CA ASN A 153 51.14 6.12 -9.06
C ASN A 153 50.92 6.30 -7.55
N PRO A 154 51.88 5.93 -6.68
CA PRO A 154 51.73 5.94 -5.20
C PRO A 154 51.72 7.33 -4.55
N LEU A 155 51.47 8.37 -5.35
CA LEU A 155 51.36 9.76 -4.94
C LEU A 155 50.03 10.37 -5.41
N GLU A 156 49.22 9.61 -6.13
CA GLU A 156 47.95 10.01 -6.70
C GLU A 156 46.89 8.98 -6.28
N ILE A 157 46.01 9.43 -5.38
CA ILE A 157 44.88 8.64 -4.85
C ILE A 157 44.03 7.97 -5.95
N ASP A 158 44.00 8.54 -7.16
CA ASP A 158 43.18 8.12 -8.30
C ASP A 158 44.04 8.26 -9.58
N THR A 159 44.55 7.14 -10.09
CA THR A 159 45.54 7.10 -11.18
C THR A 159 44.92 7.46 -12.53
N ASP A 160 43.69 7.03 -12.82
CA ASP A 160 43.05 7.25 -14.13
C ASP A 160 42.02 8.38 -14.17
N ASN A 161 41.82 9.02 -13.02
CA ASN A 161 41.03 10.23 -12.80
C ASN A 161 39.55 10.04 -13.12
N ASP A 162 38.99 8.93 -12.65
CA ASP A 162 37.59 8.56 -12.81
C ASP A 162 36.71 8.85 -11.59
N LEU A 163 37.33 9.33 -10.49
CA LEU A 163 36.75 9.65 -9.19
C LEU A 163 36.68 8.50 -8.18
N LEU A 164 37.15 7.30 -8.50
CA LEU A 164 37.43 6.22 -7.55
C LEU A 164 38.91 6.21 -7.20
N SER A 165 39.24 5.87 -5.95
CA SER A 165 40.65 5.71 -5.58
C SER A 165 41.20 4.36 -6.05
N ASP A 166 42.50 4.25 -6.33
CA ASP A 166 43.10 2.98 -6.80
C ASP A 166 42.83 1.84 -5.80
N GLY A 167 42.83 2.16 -4.50
CA GLY A 167 42.40 1.26 -3.43
C GLY A 167 40.92 0.88 -3.43
N GLU A 168 40.00 1.80 -3.76
CA GLU A 168 38.58 1.49 -3.92
C GLU A 168 38.38 0.55 -5.11
N GLU A 169 39.05 0.82 -6.23
CA GLU A 169 39.02 0.00 -7.43
C GLU A 169 39.57 -1.40 -7.20
N ALA A 170 40.75 -1.54 -6.57
CA ALA A 170 41.39 -2.82 -6.36
C ALA A 170 40.67 -3.71 -5.32
N ILE A 171 40.15 -3.10 -4.25
CA ILE A 171 39.65 -3.83 -3.07
C ILE A 171 38.13 -3.98 -3.08
N THR A 172 37.40 -2.96 -3.55
CA THR A 172 35.94 -2.88 -3.43
C THR A 172 35.25 -3.24 -4.74
N TYR A 173 35.62 -2.60 -5.85
CA TYR A 173 34.87 -2.70 -7.10
C TYR A 173 35.46 -3.72 -8.09
N GLY A 174 36.76 -4.02 -7.98
CA GLY A 174 37.46 -4.94 -8.88
C GLY A 174 37.64 -4.39 -10.29
N THR A 175 37.63 -3.06 -10.43
CA THR A 175 37.79 -2.31 -11.69
C THR A 175 39.26 -2.15 -12.05
N SER A 176 39.53 -1.54 -13.20
CA SER A 176 40.86 -1.35 -13.75
C SER A 176 41.46 -0.02 -13.30
N LEU A 177 42.46 -0.07 -12.43
CA LEU A 177 43.20 1.08 -11.87
C LEU A 177 43.93 2.02 -12.87
N THR A 178 43.82 1.75 -14.17
CA THR A 178 44.45 2.55 -15.22
C THR A 178 43.53 2.84 -16.40
N LEU A 179 42.28 2.38 -16.33
CA LEU A 179 41.27 2.55 -17.34
C LEU A 179 40.02 3.10 -16.68
N ARG A 180 39.77 4.36 -16.99
CA ARG A 180 38.63 5.16 -16.56
C ARG A 180 37.24 4.57 -16.87
N ASP A 181 37.14 3.40 -17.49
CA ASP A 181 35.95 2.74 -18.03
C ASP A 181 36.33 1.26 -18.25
N SER A 182 36.00 0.41 -17.28
CA SER A 182 36.46 -0.97 -17.18
C SER A 182 35.75 -1.90 -18.14
N ASP A 183 34.48 -1.68 -18.43
CA ASP A 183 33.65 -2.54 -19.30
C ASP A 183 33.45 -1.99 -20.73
N ASN A 184 33.94 -0.76 -20.96
CA ASN A 184 33.96 -0.03 -22.22
C ASN A 184 32.56 0.30 -22.75
N ASP A 185 31.61 0.64 -21.89
CA ASP A 185 30.27 1.08 -22.27
C ASP A 185 30.16 2.61 -22.53
N SER A 186 31.20 3.38 -22.15
CA SER A 186 31.33 4.85 -22.23
C SER A 186 30.88 5.65 -20.99
N LEU A 187 30.47 5.01 -19.90
CA LEU A 187 30.48 5.58 -18.56
C LEU A 187 31.85 5.33 -17.91
N SER A 188 32.21 6.15 -16.93
CA SER A 188 33.40 5.84 -16.12
C SER A 188 33.00 5.10 -14.86
N ASP A 189 33.88 4.22 -14.36
CA ASP A 189 33.57 3.39 -13.20
C ASP A 189 33.13 4.23 -11.99
N GLY A 190 33.76 5.40 -11.78
CA GLY A 190 33.33 6.37 -10.77
C GLY A 190 31.98 7.05 -11.04
N ASP A 191 31.59 7.30 -12.29
CA ASP A 191 30.26 7.83 -12.61
C ASP A 191 29.19 6.75 -12.37
N GLU A 192 29.48 5.50 -12.74
CA GLU A 192 28.62 4.34 -12.51
C GLU A 192 28.37 4.10 -11.02
N VAL A 193 29.43 4.08 -10.22
CA VAL A 193 29.34 3.86 -8.76
C VAL A 193 28.70 5.06 -8.04
N GLN A 194 29.06 6.30 -8.38
CA GLN A 194 28.68 7.47 -7.58
C GLN A 194 27.42 8.19 -8.06
N ILE A 195 27.06 8.07 -9.34
CA ILE A 195 25.96 8.82 -9.95
C ILE A 195 24.82 7.88 -10.32
N TYR A 196 25.13 6.81 -11.06
CA TYR A 196 24.10 5.97 -11.70
C TYR A 196 23.76 4.71 -10.91
N ASN A 197 24.57 4.35 -9.91
CA ASN A 197 24.45 3.12 -9.12
C ASN A 197 24.44 1.84 -9.98
N THR A 198 25.18 1.86 -11.09
CA THR A 198 25.36 0.71 -11.99
C THR A 198 26.60 -0.10 -11.61
N ASN A 199 26.79 -1.26 -12.26
CA ASN A 199 27.93 -2.13 -12.02
C ASN A 199 29.05 -1.85 -13.05
N PRO A 200 30.20 -1.28 -12.64
CA PRO A 200 31.27 -0.84 -13.55
C PRO A 200 32.03 -1.96 -14.28
N LEU A 201 31.61 -3.21 -14.08
CA LEU A 201 32.15 -4.37 -14.76
C LEU A 201 31.17 -4.96 -15.80
N LEU A 202 29.98 -4.37 -15.96
CA LEU A 202 28.90 -4.84 -16.80
C LEU A 202 28.36 -3.69 -17.65
N ARG A 203 28.59 -3.74 -18.96
CA ARG A 203 28.08 -2.75 -19.94
C ARG A 203 26.56 -2.53 -19.92
N ASP A 204 25.83 -3.43 -19.25
CA ASP A 204 24.39 -3.58 -19.22
C ASP A 204 24.09 -4.23 -17.85
N THR A 205 23.82 -3.38 -16.86
CA THR A 205 23.75 -3.73 -15.44
C THR A 205 22.54 -4.59 -15.12
N ASP A 206 21.39 -4.30 -15.72
CA ASP A 206 20.12 -5.00 -15.48
C ASP A 206 19.82 -6.09 -16.54
N SER A 207 20.69 -6.22 -17.54
CA SER A 207 20.67 -7.24 -18.59
C SER A 207 19.44 -7.17 -19.50
N ASP A 208 18.98 -5.96 -19.80
CA ASP A 208 17.79 -5.68 -20.60
C ASP A 208 18.07 -5.57 -22.12
N SER A 209 19.37 -5.65 -22.51
CA SER A 209 19.93 -5.47 -23.86
C SER A 209 20.15 -4.03 -24.32
N LEU A 210 20.05 -3.06 -23.42
CA LEU A 210 20.49 -1.68 -23.56
C LEU A 210 21.75 -1.48 -22.69
N GLU A 211 22.68 -0.64 -23.14
CA GLU A 211 23.90 -0.40 -22.35
C GLU A 211 23.68 0.78 -21.40
N ASP A 212 24.24 0.74 -20.19
CA ASP A 212 23.99 1.74 -19.13
C ASP A 212 24.24 3.18 -19.62
N ALA A 213 25.35 3.40 -20.37
CA ALA A 213 25.64 4.67 -21.01
C ALA A 213 24.55 5.17 -21.98
N ILE A 214 23.90 4.24 -22.69
CA ILE A 214 22.81 4.54 -23.64
C ILE A 214 21.55 4.88 -22.87
N GLU A 215 21.28 4.18 -21.78
CA GLU A 215 20.12 4.42 -20.93
C GLU A 215 20.14 5.80 -20.31
N VAL A 216 21.28 6.18 -19.72
CA VAL A 216 21.54 7.54 -19.23
C VAL A 216 21.33 8.58 -20.34
N GLN A 217 21.71 8.27 -21.59
CA GLN A 217 21.55 9.17 -22.72
C GLN A 217 20.08 9.35 -23.13
N ILE A 218 19.31 8.26 -23.16
CA ILE A 218 17.91 8.32 -23.60
C ILE A 218 16.97 8.71 -22.46
N GLY A 219 17.41 8.58 -21.21
CA GLY A 219 16.69 8.97 -19.99
C GLY A 219 16.01 7.82 -19.27
N THR A 220 16.38 6.57 -19.58
CA THR A 220 15.95 5.37 -18.86
C THR A 220 16.83 5.14 -17.62
N ASP A 221 16.37 4.29 -16.70
CA ASP A 221 17.07 3.94 -15.47
C ASP A 221 17.92 2.68 -15.70
N PRO A 222 19.27 2.80 -15.72
CA PRO A 222 20.16 1.69 -16.07
C PRO A 222 20.24 0.56 -15.03
N THR A 223 19.42 0.63 -13.99
CA THR A 223 19.32 -0.40 -12.95
C THR A 223 17.99 -1.15 -13.00
N LEU A 224 17.10 -0.77 -13.92
CA LEU A 224 15.74 -1.28 -14.04
C LEU A 224 15.49 -1.79 -15.46
N LEU A 225 15.32 -3.11 -15.57
CA LEU A 225 15.01 -3.80 -16.82
C LEU A 225 13.93 -3.09 -17.66
N ASP A 226 12.97 -2.44 -17.00
CA ASP A 226 11.81 -1.76 -17.59
C ASP A 226 11.60 -0.45 -16.81
N THR A 227 12.06 0.67 -17.39
CA THR A 227 12.04 1.99 -16.75
C THR A 227 10.63 2.50 -16.52
N ASP A 228 9.75 2.29 -17.49
CA ASP A 228 8.42 2.87 -17.45
C ASP A 228 7.35 1.93 -16.87
N GLY A 229 7.72 0.68 -16.60
CA GLY A 229 6.91 -0.30 -15.91
C GLY A 229 5.76 -0.82 -16.76
N ASP A 230 5.99 -1.01 -18.07
CA ASP A 230 4.99 -1.52 -19.02
C ASP A 230 5.12 -2.98 -19.46
N ASP A 231 5.96 -3.74 -18.75
CA ASP A 231 6.33 -5.14 -18.97
C ASP A 231 7.12 -5.38 -20.27
N GLN A 232 7.76 -4.34 -20.83
CA GLN A 232 8.73 -4.46 -21.91
C GLN A 232 10.10 -3.92 -21.48
N PRO A 233 11.16 -4.72 -21.61
CA PRO A 233 12.50 -4.22 -21.33
C PRO A 233 12.90 -3.05 -22.21
N ASP A 234 13.58 -2.05 -21.68
CA ASP A 234 13.93 -0.81 -22.39
C ASP A 234 14.72 -1.07 -23.69
N GLY A 235 15.60 -2.08 -23.68
CA GLY A 235 16.39 -2.53 -24.83
C GLY A 235 15.56 -3.07 -26.00
N ILE A 236 14.30 -3.45 -25.78
CA ILE A 236 13.38 -3.90 -26.83
C ILE A 236 12.10 -3.07 -26.94
N ASP A 237 11.85 -2.15 -26.00
CA ASP A 237 10.67 -1.31 -26.01
C ASP A 237 10.81 -0.14 -27.00
N PRO A 238 9.86 0.03 -27.95
CA PRO A 238 9.84 1.22 -28.81
C PRO A 238 9.55 2.54 -28.08
N SER A 239 9.07 2.54 -26.82
CA SER A 239 8.70 3.75 -26.09
C SER A 239 9.08 3.77 -24.59
N PRO A 240 10.36 3.54 -24.22
CA PRO A 240 10.82 3.12 -22.87
C PRO A 240 10.71 4.18 -21.76
N LEU A 241 10.05 5.30 -22.05
CA LEU A 241 9.81 6.40 -21.11
C LEU A 241 8.33 6.73 -21.00
N ILE A 242 7.48 5.93 -21.63
CA ILE A 242 6.05 6.16 -21.74
C ILE A 242 5.41 4.85 -21.38
N ASN A 243 5.04 4.72 -20.10
CA ASN A 243 4.25 3.61 -19.60
C ASN A 243 3.03 3.42 -20.50
N ASN A 244 3.15 2.48 -21.43
CA ASN A 244 2.16 2.20 -22.43
C ASN A 244 1.56 0.80 -22.21
N ALA A 245 1.55 0.38 -20.94
CA ALA A 245 1.02 -0.85 -20.33
C ALA A 245 -0.48 -1.10 -20.60
N GLN A 246 -1.04 -0.40 -21.58
CA GLN A 246 -2.36 -0.52 -22.15
C GLN A 246 -2.31 -0.88 -23.66
N THR A 247 -1.30 -1.61 -24.17
CA THR A 247 -1.48 -2.33 -25.45
C THR A 247 -1.04 -3.80 -25.51
N SER A 248 -0.26 -4.31 -24.56
CA SER A 248 -0.14 -5.76 -24.31
C SER A 248 -0.64 -6.10 -22.92
N THR A 249 -1.93 -6.47 -22.87
CA THR A 249 -2.53 -7.10 -21.69
C THR A 249 -1.62 -8.20 -21.14
N PRO A 250 -1.34 -8.24 -19.82
CA PRO A 250 -0.85 -9.47 -19.21
C PRO A 250 -1.86 -10.56 -19.57
N THR A 251 -1.41 -11.60 -20.26
CA THR A 251 -2.24 -12.80 -20.42
C THR A 251 -2.19 -13.58 -19.10
N ILE A 252 -2.77 -13.00 -18.05
CA ILE A 252 -3.61 -13.80 -17.18
C ILE A 252 -4.75 -14.22 -18.10
N THR A 253 -4.85 -15.51 -18.42
CA THR A 253 -6.09 -16.00 -19.02
C THR A 253 -7.20 -15.53 -18.10
N PRO A 254 -8.17 -14.71 -18.56
CA PRO A 254 -9.24 -14.26 -17.69
C PRO A 254 -9.79 -15.50 -17.02
N ILE A 255 -9.55 -15.61 -15.71
CA ILE A 255 -10.31 -16.58 -14.93
C ILE A 255 -11.74 -16.11 -15.18
N PRO A 256 -12.62 -16.94 -15.76
CA PRO A 256 -14.00 -16.52 -15.95
C PRO A 256 -14.48 -15.98 -14.61
N LEU A 257 -15.02 -14.74 -14.56
CA LEU A 257 -15.49 -14.09 -13.33
C LEU A 257 -16.39 -15.01 -12.48
N ILE A 258 -16.96 -16.01 -13.14
CA ILE A 258 -17.93 -16.97 -12.65
C ILE A 258 -17.43 -18.38 -12.96
N ASP A 259 -17.21 -19.19 -11.91
CA ASP A 259 -17.21 -20.64 -12.07
C ASP A 259 -18.63 -21.11 -12.43
N THR A 260 -18.85 -21.54 -13.68
CA THR A 260 -20.16 -22.06 -14.14
C THR A 260 -20.58 -23.36 -13.45
N SER A 261 -19.69 -23.98 -12.69
CA SER A 261 -19.98 -25.13 -11.83
C SER A 261 -20.33 -24.77 -10.38
N GLY A 262 -20.27 -23.48 -10.00
CA GLY A 262 -20.48 -23.04 -8.62
C GLY A 262 -20.86 -21.57 -8.34
N LEU A 263 -21.14 -20.71 -9.33
CA LEU A 263 -21.47 -19.28 -9.15
C LEU A 263 -20.50 -18.55 -8.19
N ARG A 264 -19.20 -18.85 -8.23
CA ARG A 264 -18.19 -18.18 -7.38
C ARG A 264 -17.61 -16.98 -8.09
N TYR A 265 -17.40 -15.88 -7.36
CA TYR A 265 -16.67 -14.71 -7.85
C TYR A 265 -15.16 -14.95 -7.68
N LEU A 266 -14.45 -15.12 -8.80
CA LEU A 266 -13.06 -15.60 -8.78
C LEU A 266 -12.01 -14.48 -8.67
N ASN A 267 -12.35 -13.24 -9.01
CA ASN A 267 -11.44 -12.08 -8.90
C ASN A 267 -11.58 -11.35 -7.55
N SER A 268 -12.00 -12.04 -6.49
CA SER A 268 -12.27 -11.44 -5.19
C SER A 268 -10.99 -11.30 -4.35
N THR A 269 -10.64 -10.08 -3.94
CA THR A 269 -9.63 -9.84 -2.90
C THR A 269 -10.19 -10.07 -1.49
N ALA A 270 -11.51 -10.21 -1.34
CA ALA A 270 -12.14 -10.56 -0.06
C ALA A 270 -11.76 -11.98 0.41
N PHE A 271 -11.38 -12.11 1.67
CA PHE A 271 -11.01 -13.38 2.29
C PHE A 271 -12.12 -14.44 2.27
N MET A 272 -13.36 -13.99 2.39
CA MET A 272 -14.51 -14.88 2.36
C MET A 272 -14.91 -15.22 0.92
N PRO A 273 -15.12 -16.51 0.59
CA PRO A 273 -15.56 -16.89 -0.75
C PRO A 273 -16.91 -16.24 -1.05
N ALA A 274 -16.92 -15.37 -2.06
CA ALA A 274 -18.10 -14.63 -2.43
C ALA A 274 -18.89 -15.38 -3.50
N SER A 275 -20.13 -15.73 -3.18
CA SER A 275 -21.04 -16.41 -4.09
C SER A 275 -21.93 -15.39 -4.80
N ILE A 276 -22.07 -15.57 -6.12
CA ILE A 276 -22.92 -14.75 -6.96
C ILE A 276 -24.37 -15.12 -6.67
N SER A 277 -25.13 -14.13 -6.21
CA SER A 277 -26.54 -14.26 -5.89
C SER A 277 -27.39 -14.40 -7.14
N GLY A 278 -27.00 -13.77 -8.25
CA GLY A 278 -27.67 -13.94 -9.54
C GLY A 278 -27.10 -13.08 -10.67
N ALA A 279 -27.71 -13.19 -11.85
CA ALA A 279 -27.50 -12.27 -12.95
C ALA A 279 -28.68 -11.29 -13.04
N ILE A 280 -28.41 -10.05 -13.41
CA ILE A 280 -29.41 -8.99 -13.66
C ILE A 280 -29.22 -8.47 -15.08
N SER A 281 -30.30 -8.41 -15.86
CA SER A 281 -30.24 -7.80 -17.20
C SER A 281 -30.53 -6.31 -17.11
N LEU A 282 -30.10 -5.55 -18.12
CA LEU A 282 -30.49 -4.14 -18.23
C LEU A 282 -32.02 -4.02 -18.38
N GLY A 283 -32.63 -3.22 -17.50
CA GLY A 283 -34.07 -3.03 -17.35
C GLY A 283 -34.74 -3.97 -16.34
N ASP A 284 -34.00 -4.91 -15.76
CA ASP A 284 -34.54 -5.81 -14.74
C ASP A 284 -34.43 -5.19 -13.33
N VAL A 285 -35.33 -5.64 -12.46
CA VAL A 285 -35.29 -5.38 -11.02
C VAL A 285 -35.30 -6.72 -10.30
N VAL A 286 -34.37 -6.89 -9.37
CA VAL A 286 -34.28 -8.06 -8.49
C VAL A 286 -34.60 -7.66 -7.04
N THR A 287 -35.04 -8.62 -6.24
CA THR A 287 -35.29 -8.42 -4.81
C THR A 287 -34.42 -9.34 -3.98
N GLY A 288 -34.04 -8.89 -2.79
CA GLY A 288 -33.21 -9.65 -1.87
C GLY A 288 -33.32 -9.18 -0.43
N SER A 289 -32.50 -9.77 0.44
CA SER A 289 -32.39 -9.38 1.85
C SER A 289 -30.93 -9.34 2.28
N ILE A 290 -30.57 -8.34 3.09
CA ILE A 290 -29.28 -8.25 3.77
C ILE A 290 -29.49 -8.51 5.25
N THR A 291 -28.69 -9.42 5.83
CA THR A 291 -28.72 -9.78 7.27
C THR A 291 -27.31 -9.79 7.86
N ASN A 292 -27.17 -10.02 9.17
CA ASN A 292 -25.85 -10.16 9.79
C ASN A 292 -25.11 -11.42 9.30
N GLU A 293 -25.85 -12.47 8.92
CA GLU A 293 -25.29 -13.71 8.38
C GLU A 293 -24.98 -13.60 6.88
N GLN A 294 -25.64 -12.68 6.17
CA GLN A 294 -25.46 -12.41 4.74
C GLN A 294 -25.41 -10.90 4.50
N PRO A 295 -24.26 -10.25 4.75
CA PRO A 295 -24.20 -8.80 4.79
C PRO A 295 -24.04 -8.14 3.41
N PHE A 296 -23.85 -8.94 2.36
CA PHE A 296 -23.84 -8.48 0.98
C PHE A 296 -24.44 -9.54 0.04
N ALA A 297 -24.85 -9.10 -1.14
CA ALA A 297 -25.30 -9.92 -2.26
C ALA A 297 -24.60 -9.46 -3.53
N LEU A 298 -24.18 -10.41 -4.36
CA LEU A 298 -23.44 -10.12 -5.59
C LEU A 298 -24.30 -10.41 -6.81
N TYR A 299 -24.46 -9.41 -7.67
CA TYR A 299 -25.17 -9.55 -8.95
C TYR A 299 -24.24 -9.29 -10.11
N SER A 300 -24.29 -10.14 -11.13
CA SER A 300 -23.54 -9.96 -12.37
C SER A 300 -24.42 -9.34 -13.46
N PHE A 301 -23.85 -8.49 -14.30
CA PHE A 301 -24.51 -8.02 -15.52
C PHE A 301 -23.48 -7.78 -16.63
N GLU A 302 -23.94 -7.83 -17.88
CA GLU A 302 -23.09 -7.58 -19.05
C GLU A 302 -23.68 -6.45 -19.89
N ALA A 303 -22.81 -5.58 -20.39
CA ALA A 303 -23.14 -4.51 -21.30
C ALA A 303 -21.97 -4.27 -22.26
N ALA A 304 -22.24 -3.63 -23.40
CA ALA A 304 -21.18 -3.24 -24.33
C ALA A 304 -20.37 -2.05 -23.77
N PRO A 305 -19.07 -1.94 -24.07
CA PRO A 305 -18.30 -0.75 -23.73
C PRO A 305 -18.93 0.54 -24.27
N GLY A 306 -18.79 1.63 -23.52
CA GLY A 306 -19.46 2.91 -23.76
C GLY A 306 -20.95 2.95 -23.39
N THR A 307 -21.50 1.86 -22.83
CA THR A 307 -22.89 1.88 -22.32
C THR A 307 -22.95 2.72 -21.05
N GLU A 308 -23.91 3.64 -21.00
CA GLU A 308 -24.18 4.45 -19.81
C GLU A 308 -25.38 3.88 -19.04
N ILE A 309 -25.21 3.62 -17.75
CA ILE A 309 -26.22 2.97 -16.90
C ILE A 309 -26.55 3.77 -15.64
N ASN A 310 -27.70 3.45 -15.07
CA ASN A 310 -28.11 3.82 -13.72
C ASN A 310 -28.29 2.54 -12.90
N ILE A 311 -27.81 2.53 -11.66
CA ILE A 311 -28.05 1.46 -10.70
C ILE A 311 -28.75 2.06 -9.49
N THR A 312 -29.87 1.49 -9.08
CA THR A 312 -30.66 1.96 -7.94
C THR A 312 -30.93 0.82 -6.98
N MET A 313 -30.80 1.09 -5.68
CA MET A 313 -31.15 0.15 -4.62
C MET A 313 -32.03 0.85 -3.61
N GLU A 314 -33.17 0.24 -3.29
CA GLU A 314 -34.15 0.76 -2.35
C GLU A 314 -34.45 -0.28 -1.28
N GLY A 315 -34.30 0.11 -0.01
CA GLY A 315 -34.71 -0.65 1.15
C GLY A 315 -36.22 -0.66 1.31
N SER A 316 -36.79 -1.80 1.68
CA SER A 316 -38.20 -1.89 1.99
C SER A 316 -38.51 -1.08 3.25
N THR A 317 -39.25 0.02 3.11
CA THR A 317 -39.74 0.79 4.27
C THR A 317 -40.97 0.16 4.92
N SER A 318 -41.51 -0.91 4.33
CA SER A 318 -42.79 -1.52 4.71
C SER A 318 -42.68 -2.56 5.83
N ASP A 319 -41.49 -3.08 6.09
CA ASP A 319 -41.21 -4.05 7.16
C ASP A 319 -40.77 -3.37 8.48
N GLY A 320 -40.61 -2.04 8.47
CA GLY A 320 -40.12 -1.27 9.62
C GLY A 320 -38.64 -1.50 9.90
N SER A 321 -37.88 -2.03 8.94
CA SER A 321 -36.44 -2.25 9.05
C SER A 321 -35.66 -0.93 9.02
N ASP A 322 -34.59 -0.90 9.81
CA ASP A 322 -33.57 0.15 9.78
C ASP A 322 -32.50 -0.29 8.79
N PHE A 323 -32.81 -0.21 7.49
CA PHE A 323 -31.94 -0.65 6.41
C PHE A 323 -31.43 0.52 5.57
N TYR A 324 -30.11 0.71 5.57
CA TYR A 324 -29.41 1.73 4.81
C TYR A 324 -28.57 1.06 3.72
N PRO A 325 -29.06 1.00 2.47
CA PRO A 325 -28.39 0.30 1.37
C PRO A 325 -27.11 1.00 0.93
N ARG A 326 -26.19 0.21 0.41
CA ARG A 326 -24.95 0.67 -0.23
C ARG A 326 -24.69 -0.14 -1.50
N ILE A 327 -24.33 0.55 -2.57
CA ILE A 327 -23.99 -0.05 -3.87
C ILE A 327 -22.52 0.21 -4.15
N MET A 328 -21.83 -0.81 -4.64
CA MET A 328 -20.52 -0.70 -5.26
C MET A 328 -20.52 -1.49 -6.57
N VAL A 329 -19.81 -0.99 -7.58
CA VAL A 329 -19.71 -1.59 -8.91
C VAL A 329 -18.26 -1.92 -9.18
N VAL A 330 -18.03 -3.14 -9.63
CA VAL A 330 -16.72 -3.70 -9.91
C VAL A 330 -16.70 -4.15 -11.36
N ASP A 331 -15.65 -3.79 -12.08
CA ASP A 331 -15.49 -4.14 -13.49
C ASP A 331 -15.03 -5.60 -13.70
N PRO A 332 -14.99 -6.09 -14.94
CA PRO A 332 -14.56 -7.45 -15.25
C PRO A 332 -13.13 -7.79 -14.79
N LYS A 333 -12.27 -6.79 -14.58
CA LYS A 333 -10.89 -6.97 -14.10
C LYS A 333 -10.83 -7.05 -12.57
N GLY A 334 -11.95 -6.77 -11.88
CA GLY A 334 -12.05 -6.79 -10.42
C GLY A 334 -11.82 -5.42 -9.78
N ARG A 335 -11.69 -4.35 -10.56
CA ARG A 335 -11.47 -2.97 -10.10
C ARG A 335 -12.80 -2.30 -9.75
N GLU A 336 -12.86 -1.60 -8.62
CA GLU A 336 -14.00 -0.74 -8.32
C GLU A 336 -14.10 0.39 -9.36
N VAL A 337 -15.28 0.63 -9.91
CA VAL A 337 -15.52 1.77 -10.84
C VAL A 337 -16.44 2.84 -10.26
N ALA A 338 -17.28 2.48 -9.29
CA ALA A 338 -18.13 3.43 -8.59
C ALA A 338 -18.70 2.85 -7.30
N ARG A 339 -19.01 3.72 -6.33
CA ARG A 339 -19.82 3.39 -5.15
C ARG A 339 -20.77 4.50 -4.74
N THR A 340 -21.74 4.17 -3.89
CA THR A 340 -22.50 5.15 -3.12
C THR A 340 -21.74 5.49 -1.83
N SER A 341 -22.04 6.65 -1.23
CA SER A 341 -21.39 7.04 0.03
C SER A 341 -21.80 6.10 1.17
N ASP A 342 -20.87 5.88 2.10
CA ASP A 342 -21.09 5.11 3.32
C ASP A 342 -21.73 5.97 4.44
N TYR A 343 -22.02 7.24 4.16
CA TYR A 343 -22.62 8.20 5.10
C TYR A 343 -24.08 8.53 4.77
N SER A 344 -24.68 7.83 3.80
CA SER A 344 -26.09 8.02 3.45
C SER A 344 -26.96 7.14 4.33
N PHE A 345 -27.79 7.77 5.15
CA PHE A 345 -28.89 7.14 5.87
C PHE A 345 -30.19 7.19 5.07
N ASP A 346 -30.09 7.34 3.74
CA ASP A 346 -31.25 7.30 2.87
C ASP A 346 -31.62 5.84 2.61
N PRO A 347 -32.90 5.46 2.71
CA PRO A 347 -33.34 4.12 2.35
C PRO A 347 -33.26 3.85 0.85
N GLN A 348 -32.86 4.84 0.03
CA GLN A 348 -32.71 4.72 -1.40
C GLN A 348 -31.40 5.37 -1.85
N VAL A 349 -30.58 4.61 -2.57
CA VAL A 349 -29.30 5.07 -3.10
C VAL A 349 -29.20 4.77 -4.60
N ALA A 350 -28.40 5.56 -5.31
CA ALA A 350 -28.25 5.41 -6.75
C ALA A 350 -26.88 5.85 -7.27
N ILE A 351 -26.35 5.10 -8.23
CA ILE A 351 -25.25 5.50 -9.11
C ILE A 351 -25.89 5.83 -10.46
N ARG A 352 -25.72 7.05 -10.95
CA ARG A 352 -26.36 7.51 -12.20
C ARG A 352 -25.30 7.93 -13.20
N GLY A 353 -25.54 7.65 -14.47
CA GLY A 353 -24.63 8.04 -15.56
C GLY A 353 -23.26 7.38 -15.49
N LEU A 354 -23.18 6.13 -15.00
CA LEU A 354 -21.93 5.37 -15.02
C LEU A 354 -21.67 4.87 -16.43
N THR A 355 -20.54 5.26 -17.02
CA THR A 355 -20.09 4.73 -18.32
C THR A 355 -19.26 3.47 -18.08
N LEU A 356 -19.55 2.41 -18.83
CA LEU A 356 -18.89 1.13 -18.72
C LEU A 356 -17.83 1.00 -19.81
N ASP A 357 -16.55 0.98 -19.44
CA ASP A 357 -15.46 1.02 -20.43
C ASP A 357 -14.85 -0.36 -20.75
N GLU A 358 -15.21 -1.40 -20.00
CA GLU A 358 -14.63 -2.74 -20.10
C GLU A 358 -15.58 -3.72 -20.78
N VAL A 359 -15.02 -4.70 -21.49
CA VAL A 359 -15.78 -5.84 -22.03
C VAL A 359 -15.85 -6.93 -20.97
N GLY A 360 -17.05 -7.41 -20.66
CA GLY A 360 -17.26 -8.59 -19.81
C GLY A 360 -18.37 -8.40 -18.79
N ALA A 361 -18.41 -9.31 -17.81
CA ALA A 361 -19.36 -9.25 -16.71
C ALA A 361 -18.87 -8.27 -15.63
N TYR A 362 -19.70 -7.28 -15.35
CA TYR A 362 -19.56 -6.40 -14.20
C TYR A 362 -20.24 -7.02 -12.99
N MET A 363 -19.73 -6.70 -11.80
CA MET A 363 -20.31 -7.10 -10.53
C MET A 363 -20.92 -5.90 -9.80
N ILE A 364 -22.11 -6.09 -9.25
CA ILE A 364 -22.77 -5.17 -8.33
C ILE A 364 -22.69 -5.80 -6.94
N VAL A 365 -22.06 -5.09 -6.02
CA VAL A 365 -22.04 -5.40 -4.61
C VAL A 365 -23.20 -4.65 -3.96
N ALA A 366 -24.31 -5.35 -3.73
CA ALA A 366 -25.45 -4.85 -2.99
C ALA A 366 -25.23 -5.15 -1.51
N SER A 367 -25.08 -4.10 -0.70
CA SER A 367 -24.68 -4.21 0.71
C SER A 367 -25.43 -3.19 1.56
N ARG A 368 -24.98 -3.05 2.80
CA ARG A 368 -25.42 -2.03 3.76
C ARG A 368 -24.28 -1.05 4.05
N VAL A 369 -24.62 0.07 4.67
CA VAL A 369 -23.62 0.96 5.27
C VAL A 369 -22.68 0.16 6.19
N SER A 370 -21.37 0.41 6.07
CA SER A 370 -20.26 -0.32 6.70
C SER A 370 -20.09 -1.78 6.24
N GLY A 371 -20.76 -2.19 5.16
CA GLY A 371 -20.56 -3.49 4.51
C GLY A 371 -20.80 -4.69 5.43
N GLN A 372 -19.84 -5.62 5.46
CA GLN A 372 -19.91 -6.79 6.33
C GLN A 372 -20.07 -6.45 7.82
N PHE A 373 -19.45 -5.36 8.24
CA PHE A 373 -19.42 -4.94 9.63
C PHE A 373 -20.67 -4.15 10.05
N GLY A 374 -21.50 -3.68 9.12
CA GLY A 374 -22.70 -2.89 9.45
C GLY A 374 -23.71 -3.62 10.36
N TYR A 375 -24.66 -2.88 10.93
CA TYR A 375 -25.71 -3.45 11.79
C TYR A 375 -27.10 -3.46 11.18
N THR A 376 -27.30 -2.69 10.11
CA THR A 376 -28.59 -2.55 9.46
C THR A 376 -28.95 -3.82 8.68
N SER A 377 -30.22 -4.18 8.64
CA SER A 377 -30.68 -5.38 7.94
C SER A 377 -32.07 -5.14 7.40
N GLY A 378 -32.41 -5.72 6.27
CA GLY A 378 -33.70 -5.50 5.64
C GLY A 378 -33.79 -6.06 4.23
N ASN A 379 -35.00 -5.99 3.68
CA ASN A 379 -35.27 -6.36 2.30
C ASN A 379 -34.96 -5.21 1.36
N TYR A 380 -34.60 -5.49 0.11
CA TYR A 380 -34.33 -4.47 -0.90
C TYR A 380 -34.85 -4.84 -2.30
N GLU A 381 -35.02 -3.82 -3.13
CA GLU A 381 -35.13 -3.92 -4.58
C GLU A 381 -33.89 -3.29 -5.22
N LEU A 382 -33.27 -3.98 -6.18
CA LEU A 382 -32.09 -3.54 -6.92
C LEU A 382 -32.42 -3.54 -8.42
N GLY A 383 -32.18 -2.41 -9.09
CA GLY A 383 -32.42 -2.25 -10.52
C GLY A 383 -31.21 -1.72 -11.27
N VAL A 384 -31.06 -2.13 -12.53
CA VAL A 384 -30.04 -1.63 -13.46
C VAL A 384 -30.74 -1.19 -14.74
N ASP A 385 -30.65 0.09 -15.07
CA ASP A 385 -31.33 0.68 -16.23
C ASP A 385 -30.33 1.38 -17.17
N LEU A 386 -30.68 1.46 -18.46
CA LEU A 386 -29.96 2.34 -19.39
C LEU A 386 -30.18 3.81 -19.01
N ASN A 387 -29.12 4.63 -19.05
CA ASN A 387 -29.28 6.06 -18.87
C ASN A 387 -29.79 6.73 -20.16
N ALA A 388 -31.11 6.70 -20.37
CA ALA A 388 -31.72 7.20 -21.60
C ALA A 388 -31.74 8.75 -21.73
N SER A 389 -31.33 9.50 -20.70
CA SER A 389 -31.64 10.93 -20.62
C SER A 389 -30.57 11.86 -20.04
N GLY A 390 -29.28 11.50 -20.09
CA GLY A 390 -28.19 12.42 -19.77
C GLY A 390 -28.33 13.11 -18.40
N GLY A 391 -28.77 12.35 -17.39
CA GLY A 391 -28.88 12.85 -16.02
C GLY A 391 -27.50 13.19 -15.44
N THR A 392 -27.46 14.08 -14.43
CA THR A 392 -26.23 14.37 -13.70
C THR A 392 -25.67 13.08 -13.10
N GLN A 393 -24.36 12.83 -13.29
CA GLN A 393 -23.69 11.69 -12.69
C GLN A 393 -23.85 11.75 -11.16
N THR A 394 -24.25 10.64 -10.55
CA THR A 394 -24.32 10.49 -9.09
C THR A 394 -23.56 9.26 -8.65
N GLY A 395 -23.16 9.24 -7.38
CA GLY A 395 -22.20 8.26 -6.86
C GLY A 395 -20.79 8.83 -6.88
N ILE A 396 -19.88 8.09 -6.28
CA ILE A 396 -18.47 8.41 -6.19
C ILE A 396 -17.76 7.51 -7.18
N ILE A 397 -17.13 8.12 -8.18
CA ILE A 397 -16.31 7.42 -9.16
C ILE A 397 -14.94 7.20 -8.55
N SER A 398 -14.41 5.99 -8.69
CA SER A 398 -13.07 5.67 -8.27
C SER A 398 -12.05 6.08 -9.32
N GLU A 399 -10.90 6.57 -8.86
CA GLU A 399 -9.77 6.95 -9.70
C GLU A 399 -8.65 5.90 -9.57
N PRO A 400 -7.86 5.58 -10.60
CA PRO A 400 -6.70 4.71 -10.43
C PRO A 400 -5.61 5.41 -9.59
N ILE A 401 -4.84 4.64 -8.82
CA ILE A 401 -3.61 5.08 -8.17
C ILE A 401 -2.59 3.93 -8.22
N ASN A 402 -1.33 4.22 -8.54
CA ASN A 402 -0.24 3.25 -8.52
C ASN A 402 0.62 3.41 -7.26
N TYR A 403 1.53 2.47 -7.06
CA TYR A 403 2.56 2.62 -6.05
C TYR A 403 3.45 3.83 -6.33
N ASN A 404 3.81 4.52 -5.26
CA ASN A 404 4.66 5.70 -5.23
C ASN A 404 4.09 6.91 -5.98
N ASP A 405 2.88 6.82 -6.53
CA ASP A 405 2.13 7.96 -7.04
C ASP A 405 1.72 8.86 -5.88
N ASP A 406 1.84 10.17 -6.08
CA ASP A 406 1.24 11.16 -5.20
C ASP A 406 0.09 11.90 -5.88
N VAL A 407 -1.09 11.83 -5.25
CA VAL A 407 -2.30 12.46 -5.76
C VAL A 407 -2.72 13.58 -4.82
N THR A 408 -2.96 14.77 -5.39
CA THR A 408 -3.54 15.89 -4.64
C THR A 408 -4.99 16.10 -5.03
N ASN A 409 -5.88 16.18 -4.06
CA ASN A 409 -7.29 16.48 -4.28
C ASN A 409 -7.86 17.26 -3.08
N THR A 410 -9.15 17.55 -3.10
CA THR A 410 -9.85 18.30 -2.03
C THR A 410 -11.01 17.48 -1.49
N ILE A 411 -11.14 17.46 -0.16
CA ILE A 411 -12.35 17.05 0.55
C ILE A 411 -13.16 18.31 0.89
N ASP A 412 -14.43 18.31 0.53
CA ASP A 412 -15.38 19.39 0.82
C ASP A 412 -16.80 18.84 1.02
N ASP A 413 -17.80 19.71 1.18
CA ASP A 413 -19.18 19.29 1.43
C ASP A 413 -19.88 18.67 0.21
N GLU A 414 -19.38 18.93 -1.01
CA GLU A 414 -19.84 18.28 -2.24
C GLU A 414 -19.15 16.91 -2.41
N HIS A 415 -17.88 16.83 -2.05
CA HIS A 415 -17.01 15.67 -2.19
C HIS A 415 -16.43 15.27 -0.84
N LYS A 416 -17.30 14.74 0.03
CA LYS A 416 -16.93 14.35 1.40
C LYS A 416 -15.93 13.19 1.46
N GLN A 417 -15.82 12.43 0.37
CA GLN A 417 -14.88 11.34 0.20
C GLN A 417 -14.41 11.25 -1.25
N ARG A 418 -13.18 10.78 -1.44
CA ARG A 418 -12.61 10.35 -2.72
C ARG A 418 -12.26 8.87 -2.62
N VAL A 419 -12.32 8.17 -3.75
CA VAL A 419 -12.01 6.73 -3.80
C VAL A 419 -10.98 6.52 -4.87
N TYR A 420 -9.94 5.76 -4.52
CA TYR A 420 -8.88 5.35 -5.41
C TYR A 420 -8.84 3.83 -5.50
N THR A 421 -8.45 3.32 -6.66
CA THR A 421 -8.25 1.89 -6.90
C THR A 421 -6.78 1.60 -7.10
N LEU A 422 -6.26 0.76 -6.22
CA LEU A 422 -4.90 0.28 -6.23
C LEU A 422 -4.90 -1.16 -6.73
N GLN A 423 -4.05 -1.48 -7.70
CA GLN A 423 -3.72 -2.86 -8.02
C GLN A 423 -2.51 -3.27 -7.18
N GLY A 424 -2.63 -4.36 -6.43
CA GLY A 424 -1.53 -4.86 -5.59
C GLY A 424 -1.36 -6.37 -5.69
N ARG A 425 -0.17 -6.83 -5.32
CA ARG A 425 0.16 -8.25 -5.25
C ARG A 425 0.04 -8.72 -3.81
N GLU A 426 -0.34 -9.98 -3.67
CA GLU A 426 -0.33 -10.67 -2.40
C GLU A 426 1.05 -10.63 -1.75
N GLY A 427 1.12 -10.24 -0.48
CA GLY A 427 2.37 -10.07 0.24
C GLY A 427 3.11 -8.75 -0.02
N ASP A 428 2.58 -7.83 -0.84
CA ASP A 428 3.11 -6.47 -0.93
C ASP A 428 2.93 -5.76 0.42
N VAL A 429 3.99 -5.16 0.95
CA VAL A 429 3.95 -4.33 2.15
C VAL A 429 3.88 -2.88 1.71
N ILE A 430 2.82 -2.19 2.12
CA ILE A 430 2.50 -0.84 1.66
C ILE A 430 2.32 0.12 2.83
N THR A 431 2.63 1.38 2.58
CA THR A 431 2.31 2.49 3.48
C THR A 431 1.40 3.47 2.75
N ILE A 432 0.26 3.82 3.35
CA ILE A 432 -0.70 4.78 2.80
C ILE A 432 -0.67 6.02 3.69
N GLU A 433 -0.33 7.16 3.11
CA GLU A 433 -0.25 8.44 3.82
C GLU A 433 -1.21 9.45 3.19
N MET A 434 -2.03 10.09 4.02
CA MET A 434 -2.86 11.22 3.64
C MET A 434 -2.49 12.44 4.47
N THR A 435 -1.77 13.38 3.85
CA THR A 435 -1.31 14.61 4.49
C THR A 435 -2.25 15.76 4.18
N ALA A 436 -2.74 16.45 5.22
CA ALA A 436 -3.54 17.66 5.08
C ALA A 436 -2.66 18.82 4.56
N GLN A 437 -3.10 19.48 3.50
CA GLN A 437 -2.44 20.70 2.99
C GLN A 437 -3.08 21.99 3.54
N SER A 438 -4.06 21.85 4.41
CA SER A 438 -4.67 22.92 5.20
C SER A 438 -4.74 22.54 6.68
N SER A 439 -4.87 23.52 7.56
CA SER A 439 -5.13 23.29 9.00
C SER A 439 -6.57 22.90 9.31
N ASP A 440 -7.45 22.96 8.31
CA ASP A 440 -8.89 22.79 8.48
C ASP A 440 -9.32 21.36 8.13
N LEU A 441 -8.50 20.60 7.41
CA LEU A 441 -8.79 19.20 7.12
C LEU A 441 -8.20 18.33 8.23
N ASP A 442 -9.05 17.43 8.72
CA ASP A 442 -8.71 16.33 9.60
C ASP A 442 -8.91 15.04 8.77
N PRO A 443 -7.86 14.54 8.10
CA PRO A 443 -7.94 13.45 7.13
C PRO A 443 -8.26 12.10 7.77
N ARG A 444 -8.84 11.19 6.98
CA ARG A 444 -9.06 9.80 7.38
C ARG A 444 -8.93 8.90 6.17
N ILE A 445 -8.21 7.79 6.32
CA ILE A 445 -8.03 6.78 5.27
C ILE A 445 -8.59 5.43 5.67
N LEU A 446 -9.08 4.72 4.66
CA LEU A 446 -9.57 3.35 4.74
C LEU A 446 -9.07 2.60 3.52
N ILE A 447 -8.42 1.45 3.71
CA ILE A 447 -8.23 0.46 2.64
C ILE A 447 -9.30 -0.63 2.77
N SER A 448 -9.88 -1.03 1.64
CA SER A 448 -10.90 -2.07 1.55
C SER A 448 -10.63 -3.04 0.41
N ASP A 449 -11.13 -4.27 0.54
CA ASP A 449 -11.13 -5.25 -0.55
C ASP A 449 -12.07 -4.81 -1.70
N ASN A 450 -12.08 -5.56 -2.80
CA ASN A 450 -12.93 -5.25 -3.94
C ASN A 450 -14.41 -5.65 -3.77
N LEU A 451 -14.83 -6.01 -2.55
CA LEU A 451 -16.24 -6.05 -2.15
C LEU A 451 -16.60 -4.88 -1.21
N GLY A 452 -15.63 -4.01 -0.92
CA GLY A 452 -15.79 -2.85 -0.05
C GLY A 452 -15.74 -3.18 1.43
N ASN A 453 -15.23 -4.35 1.83
CA ASN A 453 -15.01 -4.64 3.25
C ASN A 453 -13.74 -3.93 3.73
N PRO A 454 -13.81 -3.15 4.83
CA PRO A 454 -12.64 -2.59 5.48
C PRO A 454 -11.57 -3.62 5.82
N LEU A 455 -10.33 -3.27 5.51
CA LEU A 455 -9.14 -4.04 5.86
C LEU A 455 -8.30 -3.32 6.91
N ALA A 456 -8.07 -2.01 6.73
CA ALA A 456 -7.43 -1.15 7.72
C ALA A 456 -7.98 0.29 7.62
N ILE A 457 -7.99 1.01 8.75
CA ILE A 457 -8.48 2.38 8.89
C ILE A 457 -7.51 3.14 9.77
N ASN A 458 -7.23 4.38 9.41
CA ASN A 458 -6.53 5.33 10.27
C ASN A 458 -7.17 6.72 10.07
N ASP A 459 -7.16 7.56 11.10
CA ASP A 459 -7.53 8.97 11.07
C ASP A 459 -6.45 9.92 11.62
N ASP A 460 -5.50 9.44 12.43
CA ASP A 460 -4.40 10.27 12.95
C ASP A 460 -3.03 9.56 12.86
N ASP A 461 -1.96 10.34 12.66
CA ASP A 461 -0.56 9.96 12.76
C ASP A 461 -0.07 10.35 14.15
N TYR A 462 -0.28 9.40 15.05
CA TYR A 462 0.05 9.56 16.45
C TYR A 462 1.56 9.64 16.71
N GLU A 463 2.36 8.92 15.91
CA GLU A 463 3.82 8.92 16.06
C GLU A 463 4.40 10.31 15.74
N ALA A 464 3.92 10.91 14.65
CA ALA A 464 4.25 12.28 14.27
C ALA A 464 3.54 13.33 15.14
N ARG A 465 2.51 12.94 15.90
CA ARG A 465 1.58 13.82 16.62
C ARG A 465 0.92 14.84 15.69
N SER A 466 0.51 14.36 14.53
CA SER A 466 -0.20 15.11 13.50
C SER A 466 -1.66 14.64 13.42
N PHE A 467 -2.51 15.48 12.83
CA PHE A 467 -3.84 15.06 12.35
C PHE A 467 -3.74 14.43 10.95
N ASP A 468 -2.56 14.34 10.34
CA ASP A 468 -2.37 13.56 9.12
C ASP A 468 -2.72 12.10 9.36
N SER A 469 -3.07 11.33 8.33
CA SER A 469 -3.54 9.96 8.52
C SER A 469 -2.64 8.95 7.80
N THR A 470 -2.20 7.91 8.52
CA THR A 470 -1.20 6.95 8.01
C THR A 470 -1.56 5.50 8.36
N ILE A 471 -1.62 4.63 7.34
CA ILE A 471 -1.66 3.17 7.48
C ILE A 471 -0.27 2.67 7.10
N ALA A 472 0.58 2.42 8.09
CA ALA A 472 1.98 2.05 7.88
C ALA A 472 2.17 0.52 7.79
N THR A 473 3.03 0.07 6.87
CA THR A 473 3.50 -1.33 6.77
C THR A 473 2.39 -2.40 6.64
N TYR A 474 1.29 -2.06 5.96
CA TYR A 474 0.16 -2.97 5.76
C TYR A 474 0.50 -4.02 4.69
N THR A 475 0.34 -5.31 5.01
CA THR A 475 0.62 -6.39 4.05
C THR A 475 -0.66 -6.76 3.31
N LEU A 476 -0.64 -6.64 1.97
CA LEU A 476 -1.79 -6.96 1.13
C LEU A 476 -2.08 -8.46 1.16
N PRO A 477 -3.31 -8.86 1.50
CA PRO A 477 -3.60 -10.27 1.76
C PRO A 477 -3.80 -11.14 0.52
N ARG A 478 -4.05 -10.52 -0.65
CA ARG A 478 -4.32 -11.20 -1.93
C ARG A 478 -3.91 -10.35 -3.11
N SER A 479 -3.62 -11.00 -4.24
CA SER A 479 -3.38 -10.28 -5.48
C SER A 479 -4.71 -9.79 -6.06
N GLY A 480 -4.76 -8.55 -6.53
CA GLY A 480 -5.94 -7.97 -7.17
C GLY A 480 -6.11 -6.49 -6.89
N TYR A 481 -7.35 -6.01 -6.98
CA TYR A 481 -7.68 -4.62 -6.73
C TYR A 481 -8.14 -4.38 -5.30
N TYR A 482 -7.73 -3.24 -4.76
CA TYR A 482 -8.11 -2.67 -3.49
C TYR A 482 -8.68 -1.28 -3.70
N SER A 483 -9.53 -0.83 -2.78
CA SER A 483 -10.07 0.52 -2.79
C SER A 483 -9.55 1.31 -1.58
N ILE A 484 -8.91 2.44 -1.84
CA ILE A 484 -8.45 3.40 -0.84
C ILE A 484 -9.48 4.54 -0.79
N VAL A 485 -10.06 4.76 0.37
CA VAL A 485 -11.05 5.81 0.61
C VAL A 485 -10.39 6.91 1.41
N ALA A 486 -10.15 8.05 0.77
CA ALA A 486 -9.72 9.28 1.41
C ALA A 486 -10.97 10.08 1.83
N THR A 487 -11.10 10.37 3.11
CA THR A 487 -12.25 11.07 3.71
C THR A 487 -11.79 12.01 4.82
N ARG A 488 -12.73 12.58 5.56
CA ARG A 488 -12.49 13.45 6.72
C ARG A 488 -12.98 12.82 8.01
N TYR A 489 -12.37 13.21 9.13
CA TYR A 489 -12.88 12.94 10.48
C TYR A 489 -14.28 13.53 10.62
N GLU A 490 -15.22 12.71 11.09
CA GLU A 490 -16.66 12.99 11.19
C GLU A 490 -17.35 13.48 9.89
N SER A 491 -18.39 12.78 9.45
CA SER A 491 -19.07 13.05 8.17
C SER A 491 -19.80 14.39 8.06
N GLU A 492 -19.90 15.16 9.15
CA GLU A 492 -20.65 16.42 9.26
C GLU A 492 -19.75 17.65 9.59
N GLY A 493 -19.43 18.45 8.57
CA GLY A 493 -19.68 19.89 8.64
C GLY A 493 -18.58 20.86 9.11
N ALA A 494 -17.32 20.46 9.29
CA ALA A 494 -16.26 21.44 9.55
C ALA A 494 -14.91 21.14 8.88
N TYR A 495 -14.56 19.87 8.68
CA TYR A 495 -13.25 19.50 8.17
C TYR A 495 -13.24 19.49 6.65
N SER A 496 -12.44 20.34 6.03
CA SER A 496 -12.36 20.43 4.57
C SER A 496 -11.05 21.06 4.15
N GLY A 497 -10.58 20.68 2.98
CA GLY A 497 -9.35 21.21 2.44
C GLY A 497 -8.67 20.29 1.44
N PRO A 498 -7.60 20.82 0.82
CA PRO A 498 -6.72 20.03 -0.01
C PRO A 498 -5.93 19.03 0.83
N TYR A 499 -5.61 17.89 0.24
CA TYR A 499 -4.74 16.87 0.79
C TYR A 499 -3.79 16.33 -0.28
N ARG A 500 -2.71 15.68 0.17
CA ARG A 500 -1.87 14.78 -0.64
C ARG A 500 -2.08 13.37 -0.14
N LEU A 501 -2.32 12.43 -1.06
CA LEU A 501 -2.38 10.99 -0.80
C LEU A 501 -1.17 10.34 -1.49
N LEU A 502 -0.41 9.54 -0.75
CA LEU A 502 0.70 8.72 -1.25
C LEU A 502 0.45 7.27 -0.86
N VAL A 503 0.68 6.36 -1.81
CA VAL A 503 0.66 4.91 -1.56
C VAL A 503 2.06 4.39 -1.84
N GLN A 504 2.89 4.31 -0.81
CA GLN A 504 4.24 3.81 -0.93
C GLN A 504 4.27 2.28 -0.93
N LEU A 505 5.08 1.71 -1.82
CA LEU A 505 5.45 0.30 -1.76
C LEU A 505 6.72 0.17 -0.94
N ASP A 506 6.62 -0.41 0.26
CA ASP A 506 7.75 -0.52 1.18
C ASP A 506 8.61 -1.74 0.85
N SER A 507 7.97 -2.86 0.51
CA SER A 507 8.65 -4.07 0.04
C SER A 507 7.67 -5.01 -0.67
N GLN A 508 8.20 -5.91 -1.49
CA GLN A 508 7.41 -6.97 -2.14
C GLN A 508 7.87 -8.33 -1.65
N THR A 509 6.89 -9.19 -1.34
CA THR A 509 7.19 -10.61 -1.15
C THR A 509 7.49 -11.24 -2.52
N PRO A 510 8.58 -12.02 -2.66
CA PRO A 510 8.83 -12.78 -3.88
C PRO A 510 7.64 -13.68 -4.27
N VAL A 511 7.36 -13.75 -5.57
CA VAL A 511 6.22 -14.52 -6.10
C VAL A 511 6.33 -16.00 -5.71
N GLY A 512 5.30 -16.52 -5.03
CA GLY A 512 5.20 -17.92 -4.65
C GLY A 512 5.87 -18.27 -3.32
N GLU A 513 6.44 -17.30 -2.62
CA GLU A 513 6.91 -17.49 -1.25
C GLU A 513 5.76 -17.32 -0.24
N PRO A 514 5.75 -18.11 0.85
CA PRO A 514 4.81 -17.91 1.95
C PRO A 514 4.98 -16.50 2.54
N HIS A 515 3.87 -15.80 2.78
CA HIS A 515 3.85 -14.48 3.39
C HIS A 515 2.92 -14.45 4.60
N ALA A 516 3.10 -13.43 5.43
CA ALA A 516 2.25 -13.23 6.58
C ALA A 516 0.87 -12.71 6.15
N ILE A 517 -0.19 -13.21 6.80
CA ILE A 517 -1.56 -12.78 6.58
C ILE A 517 -2.00 -11.90 7.75
N GLU A 518 -2.44 -10.68 7.46
CA GLU A 518 -3.02 -9.80 8.47
C GLU A 518 -4.52 -10.06 8.61
N ALA A 519 -4.94 -10.50 9.80
CA ALA A 519 -6.33 -10.77 10.12
C ALA A 519 -7.09 -9.44 10.36
N PRO A 520 -8.20 -9.19 9.63
CA PRO A 520 -8.88 -7.91 9.72
C PRO A 520 -9.57 -7.73 11.07
N LEU A 521 -9.40 -6.54 11.65
CA LEU A 521 -10.06 -6.13 12.87
C LEU A 521 -11.54 -5.80 12.58
N ASP A 522 -12.44 -6.33 13.41
CA ASP A 522 -13.83 -5.93 13.46
C ASP A 522 -13.99 -4.68 14.33
N PHE A 523 -13.89 -3.50 13.71
CA PHE A 523 -14.02 -2.21 14.39
C PHE A 523 -15.35 -2.05 15.15
N ILE A 524 -16.37 -2.80 14.73
CA ILE A 524 -17.74 -2.64 15.18
C ILE A 524 -18.01 -3.50 16.42
N ASN A 525 -17.50 -4.72 16.46
CA ASN A 525 -17.59 -5.60 17.63
C ASN A 525 -16.38 -5.52 18.57
N SER A 526 -15.48 -4.57 18.32
CA SER A 526 -14.40 -4.24 19.23
C SER A 526 -14.80 -3.01 20.07
N ILE A 527 -14.54 -3.04 21.38
CA ILE A 527 -15.02 -2.02 22.33
C ILE A 527 -13.83 -1.53 23.16
N ALA A 528 -13.63 -0.21 23.19
CA ALA A 528 -12.75 0.46 24.13
C ALA A 528 -13.61 1.17 25.19
N LEU A 529 -13.33 0.97 26.49
CA LEU A 529 -14.17 1.51 27.56
C LEU A 529 -13.93 3.02 27.82
N ARG A 530 -14.26 3.94 26.91
CA ARG A 530 -14.71 5.27 27.39
C ARG A 530 -16.05 5.64 26.79
N THR A 531 -16.83 6.30 27.65
CA THR A 531 -18.28 6.52 27.58
C THR A 531 -18.70 7.70 26.71
N ASP A 532 -17.88 8.12 25.74
CA ASP A 532 -18.19 9.24 24.84
C ASP A 532 -18.79 8.84 23.49
N LEU A 533 -18.93 7.55 23.15
CA LEU A 533 -19.56 7.11 21.89
C LEU A 533 -18.91 7.69 20.62
N GLU A 534 -17.67 8.17 20.72
CA GLU A 534 -16.89 8.66 19.59
C GLU A 534 -16.09 7.48 19.01
N TYR A 535 -16.36 7.16 17.75
CA TYR A 535 -15.72 6.08 17.00
C TYR A 535 -14.25 6.45 16.73
N TYR A 536 -13.36 6.09 17.64
CA TYR A 536 -11.92 6.22 17.43
C TYR A 536 -11.37 4.96 16.75
N ALA A 537 -10.51 5.13 15.74
CA ALA A 537 -9.70 4.04 15.18
C ALA A 537 -8.54 3.61 16.09
N GLU A 538 -8.56 4.02 17.37
CA GLU A 538 -7.58 3.66 18.38
C GLU A 538 -8.30 3.35 19.71
N PHE A 539 -8.04 2.17 20.27
CA PHE A 539 -8.78 1.67 21.43
C PHE A 539 -8.41 2.39 22.72
N SER A 540 -9.23 3.35 23.17
CA SER A 540 -9.13 3.90 24.53
C SER A 540 -9.70 2.94 25.58
N ALA A 541 -8.82 2.20 26.24
CA ALA A 541 -9.19 1.38 27.37
C ALA A 541 -9.65 2.24 28.58
N GLY A 542 -10.61 1.77 29.38
CA GLY A 542 -11.39 2.59 30.33
C GLY A 542 -11.21 2.38 31.81
N ASP A 543 -11.19 3.47 32.58
CA ASP A 543 -10.95 3.48 34.03
C ASP A 543 -12.00 2.66 34.82
N SER A 544 -11.59 1.48 35.29
CA SER A 544 -12.20 0.81 36.42
C SER A 544 -11.30 1.02 37.65
N VAL A 545 -11.68 1.96 38.52
CA VAL A 545 -11.01 2.12 39.82
C VAL A 545 -11.40 0.94 40.72
N ASP A 546 -10.44 0.08 41.02
CA ASP A 546 -10.59 -0.93 42.08
C ASP A 546 -10.18 -0.29 43.41
N ASP A 547 -11.14 0.39 44.07
CA ASP A 547 -10.95 1.09 45.35
C ASP A 547 -10.36 0.18 46.44
N ASP A 548 -10.63 -1.13 46.38
CA ASP A 548 -10.13 -2.12 47.33
C ASP A 548 -8.66 -2.49 47.07
N LYS A 549 -8.18 -2.34 45.84
CA LYS A 549 -6.80 -2.65 45.41
C LYS A 549 -5.93 -1.43 45.13
N ASN A 550 -6.50 -0.22 45.13
CA ASN A 550 -5.80 1.03 44.81
C ASN A 550 -5.12 0.96 43.42
N GLU A 551 -5.83 0.38 42.44
CA GLU A 551 -5.38 0.08 41.07
C GLU A 551 -6.33 0.76 40.06
N VAL A 552 -5.75 1.35 39.00
CA VAL A 552 -6.49 1.81 37.81
C VAL A 552 -6.37 0.75 36.74
N ARG A 553 -7.50 0.37 36.15
CA ARG A 553 -7.57 -0.59 35.04
C ARG A 553 -8.12 0.10 33.82
N LEU A 554 -7.54 -0.22 32.67
CA LEU A 554 -8.06 0.17 31.37
C LEU A 554 -8.31 -1.12 30.60
N ASP A 555 -9.57 -1.40 30.24
CA ASP A 555 -9.95 -2.58 29.47
C ASP A 555 -10.36 -2.26 28.02
N ALA A 556 -9.92 -3.11 27.08
CA ALA A 556 -10.34 -3.10 25.68
C ALA A 556 -10.71 -4.51 25.21
N LEU A 557 -11.65 -4.59 24.27
CA LEU A 557 -12.08 -5.82 23.60
C LEU A 557 -11.78 -5.69 22.12
N LEU A 558 -10.95 -6.59 21.61
CA LEU A 558 -10.62 -6.68 20.19
C LEU A 558 -11.29 -7.92 19.62
N THR A 559 -11.96 -7.77 18.49
CA THR A 559 -12.55 -8.87 17.73
C THR A 559 -11.88 -8.90 16.36
N PHE A 560 -11.19 -9.99 16.04
CA PHE A 560 -10.56 -10.21 14.74
C PHE A 560 -11.32 -11.27 13.96
N TYR A 561 -11.45 -11.08 12.65
CA TYR A 561 -11.91 -12.15 11.75
C TYR A 561 -10.72 -13.02 11.37
N LEU A 562 -10.86 -14.33 11.57
CA LEU A 562 -9.85 -15.28 11.16
C LEU A 562 -10.09 -15.66 9.69
N PRO A 563 -9.17 -15.31 8.78
CA PRO A 563 -9.31 -15.64 7.37
C PRO A 563 -9.26 -17.16 7.17
N PRO A 564 -9.99 -17.74 6.20
CA PRO A 564 -9.78 -19.12 5.84
C PRO A 564 -8.35 -19.29 5.32
N LEU A 565 -7.62 -20.26 5.89
CA LEU A 565 -6.26 -20.60 5.45
C LEU A 565 -6.34 -21.56 4.27
N ASP A 566 -5.48 -21.33 3.26
CA ASP A 566 -5.36 -22.24 2.12
C ASP A 566 -4.83 -23.61 2.54
N ALA A 567 -5.06 -24.62 1.70
CA ALA A 567 -4.77 -26.01 2.05
C ALA A 567 -3.27 -26.29 2.28
N ASP A 568 -2.42 -25.47 1.69
CA ASP A 568 -0.96 -25.45 1.78
C ASP A 568 -0.43 -24.44 2.80
N PHE A 569 -1.29 -23.58 3.37
CA PHE A 569 -0.90 -22.67 4.43
C PHE A 569 -0.85 -23.41 5.78
N GLU A 570 0.36 -23.76 6.21
CA GLU A 570 0.60 -24.24 7.57
C GLU A 570 0.89 -23.05 8.49
N LEU A 571 0.08 -22.84 9.55
CA LEU A 571 0.30 -21.76 10.51
C LEU A 571 1.54 -22.04 11.38
N GLY A 572 2.62 -21.29 11.14
CA GLY A 572 3.87 -21.35 11.89
C GLY A 572 3.78 -20.59 13.21
N SER A 573 3.45 -19.30 13.13
CA SER A 573 3.32 -18.40 14.27
C SER A 573 2.09 -17.50 14.11
N ALA A 574 1.57 -16.97 15.22
CA ALA A 574 0.64 -15.85 15.18
C ALA A 574 1.01 -14.84 16.26
N ARG A 575 1.13 -13.56 15.87
CA ARG A 575 1.47 -12.47 16.76
C ARG A 575 0.41 -11.38 16.76
N LEU A 576 0.14 -10.85 17.95
CA LEU A 576 -0.62 -9.63 18.16
C LEU A 576 0.38 -8.50 18.39
N GLU A 577 0.31 -7.46 17.56
CA GLU A 577 1.08 -6.23 17.71
C GLU A 577 0.15 -5.13 18.20
N LEU A 578 0.59 -4.38 19.20
CA LEU A 578 -0.15 -3.25 19.77
C LEU A 578 0.65 -1.95 19.71
N ALA A 579 1.89 -1.99 19.22
CA ALA A 579 2.74 -0.81 19.14
C ALA A 579 2.28 0.11 17.99
N PRO A 580 2.32 1.44 18.18
CA PRO A 580 2.76 2.13 19.39
C PRO A 580 1.66 2.18 20.47
N CYS A 581 2.00 1.93 21.74
CA CYS A 581 1.09 2.20 22.86
C CYS A 581 1.45 3.52 23.54
N ILE A 582 0.64 4.56 23.33
CA ILE A 582 0.95 5.92 23.78
C ILE A 582 -0.15 6.46 24.70
N GLU A 583 0.23 7.12 25.79
CA GLU A 583 -0.71 7.80 26.68
C GLU A 583 -1.05 9.20 26.12
N ARG A 584 -2.34 9.54 25.95
CA ARG A 584 -2.78 10.82 25.34
C ARG A 584 -2.19 12.09 25.95
N ASN A 585 -1.82 12.08 27.23
CA ASN A 585 -1.53 13.31 27.98
C ASN A 585 -0.10 13.44 28.52
N GLN A 586 0.75 12.43 28.42
CA GLN A 586 2.15 12.48 28.88
C GLN A 586 3.03 11.56 28.04
N GLY A 587 4.17 12.07 27.54
CA GLY A 587 5.21 11.21 27.01
C GLY A 587 5.76 10.31 28.12
N PHE A 588 5.54 9.01 28.00
CA PHE A 588 6.03 7.92 28.84
C PHE A 588 5.72 7.99 30.35
N ALA A 589 4.83 7.10 30.79
CA ALA A 589 5.06 6.29 31.98
C ALA A 589 4.82 4.83 31.61
N ALA A 590 5.66 3.92 32.11
CA ALA A 590 5.56 2.49 31.85
C ALA A 590 4.11 2.02 31.99
N LEU A 591 3.53 1.53 30.90
CA LEU A 591 2.35 0.68 30.97
C LEU A 591 2.68 -0.36 32.03
N GLY A 592 1.83 -0.51 33.05
CA GLY A 592 2.06 -1.59 34.01
C GLY A 592 1.76 -2.93 33.35
N ASP A 593 1.20 -3.88 34.08
CA ASP A 593 0.97 -5.21 33.53
C ASP A 593 -0.19 -5.19 32.53
N LEU A 594 0.11 -5.45 31.25
CA LEU A 594 -0.86 -5.80 30.22
C LEU A 594 -1.17 -7.29 30.32
N SER A 595 -2.44 -7.62 30.56
CA SER A 595 -2.96 -8.99 30.51
C SER A 595 -3.82 -9.17 29.26
N ILE A 596 -3.62 -10.28 28.56
CA ILE A 596 -4.40 -10.62 27.36
C ILE A 596 -5.13 -11.92 27.64
N LEU A 597 -6.46 -11.89 27.50
CA LEU A 597 -7.32 -13.05 27.67
C LEU A 597 -8.04 -13.38 26.37
N GLU A 598 -8.11 -14.65 26.02
CA GLU A 598 -9.05 -15.14 25.02
C GLU A 598 -10.44 -15.25 25.68
N ASP A 599 -11.45 -14.58 25.13
CA ASP A 599 -12.82 -14.67 25.64
C ASP A 599 -13.65 -15.69 24.86
N ALA A 600 -14.58 -16.36 25.55
CA ALA A 600 -15.46 -17.34 24.89
C ALA A 600 -16.48 -16.60 24.01
N TYR A 601 -16.40 -16.77 22.69
CA TYR A 601 -17.29 -16.14 21.73
C TYR A 601 -18.77 -16.39 22.08
N GLY A 602 -19.57 -15.33 22.15
CA GLY A 602 -20.99 -15.39 22.52
C GLY A 602 -21.29 -15.38 24.03
N SER A 603 -20.29 -15.22 24.90
CA SER A 603 -20.49 -15.09 26.36
C SER A 603 -20.73 -13.66 26.85
N LEU A 604 -20.63 -12.65 25.97
CA LEU A 604 -21.00 -11.28 26.31
C LEU A 604 -22.52 -11.15 26.19
N GLY A 605 -23.23 -11.54 27.25
CA GLY A 605 -24.61 -11.11 27.44
C GLY A 605 -24.68 -9.59 27.54
N ASP A 606 -25.90 -9.03 27.46
CA ASP A 606 -26.26 -7.60 27.37
C ASP A 606 -25.61 -6.61 28.38
N ASN A 607 -24.66 -7.04 29.20
CA ASN A 607 -23.95 -6.21 30.15
C ASN A 607 -22.46 -6.26 29.84
N ASN A 608 -21.94 -5.12 29.38
CA ASN A 608 -20.53 -4.71 29.29
C ASN A 608 -19.83 -4.72 30.67
N ASP A 609 -19.98 -5.78 31.46
CA ASP A 609 -19.34 -5.94 32.76
C ASP A 609 -17.93 -6.48 32.56
N PHE A 610 -17.01 -5.58 32.24
CA PHE A 610 -15.59 -5.88 32.08
C PHE A 610 -14.89 -6.23 33.40
N THR A 611 -15.55 -6.06 34.55
CA THR A 611 -14.93 -6.28 35.88
C THR A 611 -14.59 -7.74 36.17
N ARG A 612 -15.07 -8.68 35.34
CA ARG A 612 -14.79 -10.11 35.46
C ARG A 612 -14.54 -10.75 34.09
N PRO A 613 -13.53 -11.62 33.95
CA PRO A 613 -13.43 -12.50 32.78
C PRO A 613 -14.72 -13.32 32.65
N ALA A 614 -15.18 -13.54 31.42
CA ALA A 614 -16.33 -14.40 31.22
C ALA A 614 -16.00 -15.84 31.67
N PRO A 615 -16.99 -16.64 32.07
CA PRO A 615 -16.74 -18.04 32.41
C PRO A 615 -16.12 -18.78 31.21
N GLY A 616 -14.85 -19.16 31.32
CA GLY A 616 -14.12 -19.85 30.26
C GLY A 616 -12.98 -19.04 29.62
N SER A 617 -12.79 -17.76 29.98
CA SER A 617 -11.66 -17.00 29.44
C SER A 617 -10.31 -17.59 29.89
N SER A 618 -9.34 -17.60 28.98
CA SER A 618 -7.98 -18.13 29.24
C SER A 618 -6.94 -17.01 29.17
N LEU A 619 -5.96 -16.99 30.09
CA LEU A 619 -4.86 -16.03 30.02
C LEU A 619 -3.88 -16.49 28.93
N LEU A 620 -3.71 -15.65 27.90
CA LEU A 620 -2.78 -15.90 26.80
C LEU A 620 -1.39 -15.35 27.14
N ALA A 621 -1.33 -14.10 27.57
CA ALA A 621 -0.07 -13.41 27.84
C ALA A 621 -0.21 -12.42 29.01
N GLN A 622 0.90 -12.20 29.70
CA GLN A 622 1.08 -11.09 30.64
C GLN A 622 2.43 -10.45 30.37
N THR A 623 2.44 -9.18 30.00
CA THR A 623 3.62 -8.44 29.55
C THR A 623 3.61 -7.02 30.10
N SER A 624 4.78 -6.39 30.14
CA SER A 624 4.93 -4.96 30.45
C SER A 624 5.29 -4.14 29.20
N SER A 625 5.20 -4.75 28.01
CA SER A 625 5.44 -4.11 26.72
C SER A 625 4.27 -4.35 25.76
N CYS A 626 4.04 -3.37 24.86
CA CYS A 626 3.07 -3.42 23.78
C CYS A 626 3.66 -3.86 22.44
N ASP A 627 4.87 -4.39 22.42
CA ASP A 627 5.53 -4.84 21.19
C ASP A 627 4.80 -6.06 20.60
N VAL A 628 5.52 -7.17 20.42
CA VAL A 628 5.00 -8.38 19.78
C VAL A 628 4.57 -9.38 20.84
N ILE A 629 3.29 -9.79 20.83
CA ILE A 629 2.75 -10.81 21.72
C ILE A 629 2.41 -12.07 20.94
N ASP A 630 3.05 -13.19 21.29
CA ASP A 630 2.75 -14.50 20.73
C ASP A 630 1.38 -15.01 21.22
N ILE A 631 0.46 -15.25 20.28
CA ILE A 631 -0.85 -15.84 20.51
C ILE A 631 -1.10 -17.07 19.62
N THR A 632 -0.03 -17.70 19.13
CA THR A 632 -0.07 -18.82 18.16
C THR A 632 -1.02 -19.93 18.59
N ASP A 633 -0.99 -20.33 19.85
CA ASP A 633 -1.84 -21.42 20.35
C ASP A 633 -3.32 -21.04 20.38
N ALA A 634 -3.66 -19.78 20.67
CA ALA A 634 -5.05 -19.31 20.66
C ALA A 634 -5.63 -19.36 19.24
N VAL A 635 -4.88 -18.87 18.26
CA VAL A 635 -5.26 -18.90 16.85
C VAL A 635 -5.36 -20.34 16.34
N ARG A 636 -4.40 -21.20 16.65
CA ARG A 636 -4.41 -22.62 16.26
C ARG A 636 -5.63 -23.35 16.84
N ASN A 637 -5.96 -23.10 18.10
CA ASN A 637 -7.16 -23.66 18.73
C ASN A 637 -8.44 -23.14 18.06
N ALA A 638 -8.48 -21.86 17.69
CA ALA A 638 -9.61 -21.27 17.00
C ALA A 638 -9.87 -21.94 15.64
N TYR A 639 -8.84 -22.14 14.82
CA TYR A 639 -8.95 -22.89 13.57
C TYR A 639 -9.34 -24.35 13.79
N ALA A 640 -8.75 -25.03 14.79
CA ALA A 640 -9.07 -26.42 15.11
C ALA A 640 -10.54 -26.62 15.53
N GLU A 641 -11.17 -25.60 16.11
CA GLU A 641 -12.58 -25.57 16.49
C GLU A 641 -13.50 -25.06 15.37
N GLY A 642 -12.95 -24.63 14.22
CA GLY A 642 -13.70 -24.07 13.09
C GLY A 642 -14.27 -22.68 13.37
N ARG A 643 -13.65 -21.90 14.26
CA ARG A 643 -14.04 -20.52 14.55
C ARG A 643 -13.56 -19.59 13.44
N SER A 644 -14.41 -18.64 13.04
CA SER A 644 -14.11 -17.60 12.05
C SER A 644 -13.76 -16.25 12.67
N MET A 645 -13.76 -16.17 14.01
CA MET A 645 -13.46 -14.97 14.77
C MET A 645 -12.65 -15.32 16.03
N LEU A 646 -11.79 -14.40 16.43
CA LEU A 646 -11.04 -14.45 17.67
C LEU A 646 -11.30 -13.18 18.48
N GLN A 647 -11.69 -13.33 19.74
CA GLN A 647 -11.96 -12.20 20.63
C GLN A 647 -10.92 -12.16 21.75
N LEU A 648 -10.23 -11.03 21.85
CA LEU A 648 -9.14 -10.78 22.79
C LEU A 648 -9.54 -9.66 23.73
N ARG A 649 -9.45 -9.91 25.03
CA ARG A 649 -9.60 -8.88 26.06
C ARG A 649 -8.23 -8.42 26.51
N LEU A 650 -7.97 -7.13 26.37
CA LEU A 650 -6.78 -6.46 26.87
C LEU A 650 -7.13 -5.76 28.20
N THR A 651 -6.30 -5.97 29.21
CA THR A 651 -6.40 -5.27 30.50
C THR A 651 -5.06 -4.65 30.82
N PHE A 652 -4.97 -3.32 30.77
CA PHE A 652 -3.81 -2.55 31.21
C PHE A 652 -3.98 -2.17 32.67
N ARG A 653 -2.97 -2.47 33.50
CA ARG A 653 -2.98 -2.14 34.93
C ARG A 653 -1.92 -1.11 35.24
N THR A 654 -2.23 -0.07 36.00
CA THR A 654 -1.21 0.87 36.48
C THR A 654 -1.15 0.94 38.02
N PRO A 655 0.06 0.92 38.63
CA PRO A 655 0.22 0.77 40.07
C PRO A 655 0.01 2.06 40.90
N THR A 656 -0.26 3.23 40.30
CA THR A 656 -0.36 4.50 41.04
C THR A 656 -1.55 5.38 40.63
N MET A 657 -2.46 5.63 41.59
CA MET A 657 -3.58 6.58 41.45
C MET A 657 -3.17 8.07 41.29
N ASN A 658 -1.92 8.42 41.58
CA ASN A 658 -1.43 9.81 41.54
C ASN A 658 -0.73 10.10 40.20
N GLY A 659 -1.50 10.16 39.11
CA GLY A 659 -1.02 10.37 37.74
C GLY A 659 -1.77 9.51 36.73
N GLN A 660 -3.10 9.54 36.81
CA GLN A 660 -4.02 8.70 36.04
C GLN A 660 -3.74 8.79 34.54
N PRO A 661 -3.37 7.69 33.84
CA PRO A 661 -3.48 7.68 32.40
C PRO A 661 -4.94 7.80 32.01
N ASP A 662 -5.28 8.85 31.28
CA ASP A 662 -6.66 9.07 30.84
C ASP A 662 -7.07 8.03 29.79
N SER A 663 -6.17 7.69 28.87
CA SER A 663 -6.38 6.70 27.83
C SER A 663 -5.02 6.24 27.30
N ILE A 664 -5.00 5.01 26.77
CA ILE A 664 -3.87 4.47 26.00
C ILE A 664 -4.38 4.35 24.56
N ALA A 665 -3.68 4.97 23.62
CA ALA A 665 -3.86 4.77 22.18
C ALA A 665 -2.97 3.62 21.71
N PHE A 666 -3.48 2.78 20.81
CA PHE A 666 -2.73 1.68 20.20
C PHE A 666 -3.40 1.21 18.90
N THR A 667 -2.59 0.62 18.01
CA THR A 667 -3.00 0.12 16.69
C THR A 667 -2.90 -1.40 16.65
N PRO A 668 -3.99 -2.14 16.90
CA PRO A 668 -3.92 -3.59 17.04
C PRO A 668 -3.83 -4.28 15.68
N ARG A 669 -2.80 -5.10 15.48
CA ARG A 669 -2.61 -5.93 14.28
C ARG A 669 -2.46 -7.39 14.67
N LEU A 670 -3.19 -8.27 14.00
CA LEU A 670 -3.04 -9.71 14.18
C LEU A 670 -2.41 -10.31 12.93
N ILE A 671 -1.16 -10.74 13.05
CA ILE A 671 -0.35 -11.25 11.95
C ILE A 671 -0.22 -12.77 12.09
N LEU A 672 -0.59 -13.50 11.03
CA LEU A 672 -0.49 -14.96 10.92
C LEU A 672 0.67 -15.31 10.02
N GLU A 673 1.71 -15.95 10.54
CA GLU A 673 2.90 -16.30 9.78
C GLU A 673 2.88 -17.76 9.35
N PRO A 674 3.27 -18.07 8.11
CA PRO A 674 3.37 -19.43 7.63
C PRO A 674 4.51 -20.19 8.32
N ALA A 675 4.42 -21.52 8.32
CA ALA A 675 5.46 -22.41 8.84
C ALA A 675 6.53 -22.61 7.76
N GLY A 676 7.57 -21.78 7.78
CA GLY A 676 8.69 -21.90 6.85
C GLY A 676 9.52 -20.64 6.80
#